data_AF-A0A2U1JDT3-F1
#
_entry.id   AF-A0A2U1JDT3-F1
#
_cell.length_a   1.000
_cell.length_b   1.000
_cell.length_c   1.000
_cell.angle_alpha   90.00
_cell.angle_beta   90.00
_cell.angle_gamma   90.00
#
_symmetry.space_group_name_H-M   'P 1'
#
loop_
_entity.id
_entity.type
_entity.pdbx_description
1 polymer ?
#
loop_
_entity_poly.entity_id
_entity_poly.type
_entity_poly.pdbx_seq_one_letter_code
_entity_poly.pdbx_strand_id
1 'polypeptide(L)'
;MDQIEEAVRCALDPNSTPAIREKATEFFNQIKDSADGWRSCLALFVRNPPSSPETRLFCLQVIENVMEKNTENLTDSDILSIKQELFQYVSLQCTSEKYKSHPQFLINKLSHCISLLFLNTFPTKWPSFFHEILGLTGIPYRNTIEIPPNANRNNLFKEKYSTTNPYFSDFTMKILMSIDEEMVNPVVPRDKAQNQRNTLVKDAMREEGVILLAQWWYNVLLFEEIGESLVEQALSLISVYISWIDIKLVVNEKFIPIVFSYLYHNTLCTAVVKCLSSIVRKGMPFIEKLSLIEFLNLGGVLSQIKLNDIELAEEVAKLVNVIGIELKSIWVEGSANSPQESIKAYKLLENLLPMALGFLSNESMSVSSSVFTMISETLTLLKKQQKSGVQLSPQQTLFLGELLQVSVKKLQYNQDFELGENSKLGCINTELAYDDDDEEAILLNTRHQLRQFLDAILSLVPNEYESYILSAIKETYTRIQQYGLVQSSEKAATNENQVTWIQAELAIHLTQVYIEQCSSRGGIIVAKQIDSDPNVKVSRNAIQMSAENKSQATLTKVGEVGLLMVASGVVNSRNPIVSYFFFETVVRISQLFEYRPEAIPMVLGPFLDTRGIHHKHKYVRTRIWYFLYRFIKLSSLDHISPYAIEIIRGIVPLLPIEVSVPMSAIQAGSINTNGYGLLDSQLYLFETCGIVLSSNKIPDSEKMTCISQVLEPLFTGVQSLIAQPISKFISQPIALLQIHHCLVAIGGVAQGFPDAKSTQDTSNIPKQVNPHLSPMILDALTKAADLSIIVLEALNNYSFIREAVRFTFTRLLSVLGQGALVYLPRLIGSLVSLSEVEELSDLLVFMGLIMYKFKPSIAQIVSDLLLPVIEKVYSVLNSGPVGGTDEAVLLNGLKRAYLTWFGVIFNADLDSIFLTPANSPHLSTIFQTILMLAVDNNNPQNQKLAFAFIHRAIIGWLVDTHAQHSLGSASLMSMGNPGPQNKPQAGIKTREGVNTISSREPKLQVNQTILPNNGNKTIRQLAADCVGVNYDSPEIMQIRSNFMTFVQQSILPICFQVPASAQFNMSDAQSSQTITEICGVLRGIGLSGQKDAINILSKKLRSGPIVQISPKEDTDIQLEKAIPQNVVLNYIMTEFLPGIGCNPNSSMRFTKALAGLDCRQFKRFFQEFISQANGTR
;
A
#
# COMPACT_ATOMS: atom_id res chain seq x y z
N MET A 1 -14.83 47.53 -21.81
CA MET A 1 -15.79 46.51 -22.31
C MET A 1 -15.28 45.89 -23.60
N ASP A 2 -15.08 46.64 -24.67
CA ASP A 2 -14.60 46.09 -25.96
C ASP A 2 -13.22 45.40 -25.88
N GLN A 3 -12.33 45.90 -25.03
CA GLN A 3 -11.04 45.26 -24.74
C GLN A 3 -11.18 43.87 -24.08
N ILE A 4 -12.27 43.65 -23.32
CA ILE A 4 -12.55 42.35 -22.68
C ILE A 4 -13.00 41.35 -23.74
N GLU A 5 -13.90 41.77 -24.64
CA GLU A 5 -14.36 40.93 -25.76
C GLU A 5 -13.20 40.53 -26.68
N GLU A 6 -12.33 41.49 -27.01
CA GLU A 6 -11.16 41.21 -27.86
C GLU A 6 -10.14 40.31 -27.16
N ALA A 7 -9.87 40.52 -25.85
CA ALA A 7 -8.99 39.65 -25.10
C ALA A 7 -9.51 38.20 -25.03
N VAL A 8 -10.81 38.00 -24.81
CA VAL A 8 -11.45 36.67 -24.84
C VAL A 8 -11.34 36.04 -26.22
N ARG A 9 -11.58 36.81 -27.28
CA ARG A 9 -11.43 36.33 -28.67
C ARG A 9 -9.99 35.90 -28.96
N CYS A 10 -9.00 36.70 -28.57
CA CYS A 10 -7.58 36.40 -28.76
C CYS A 10 -7.12 35.19 -27.94
N ALA A 11 -7.63 34.99 -26.73
CA ALA A 11 -7.28 33.85 -25.89
C ALA A 11 -7.80 32.53 -26.48
N LEU A 12 -8.99 32.55 -27.08
CA LEU A 12 -9.67 31.37 -27.61
C LEU A 12 -9.32 31.05 -29.07
N ASP A 13 -8.77 32.00 -29.83
CA ASP A 13 -8.38 31.75 -31.22
C ASP A 13 -7.15 30.81 -31.28
N PRO A 14 -7.27 29.61 -31.89
CA PRO A 14 -6.18 28.65 -32.02
C PRO A 14 -5.00 29.20 -32.85
N ASN A 15 -5.21 30.24 -33.66
CA ASN A 15 -4.19 30.87 -34.49
C ASN A 15 -3.43 32.02 -33.81
N SER A 16 -3.83 32.41 -32.59
CA SER A 16 -3.13 33.44 -31.82
C SER A 16 -1.71 33.04 -31.46
N THR A 17 -0.76 33.96 -31.60
CA THR A 17 0.61 33.74 -31.12
C THR A 17 0.65 33.57 -29.60
N PRO A 18 1.58 32.76 -29.06
CA PRO A 18 1.68 32.53 -27.61
C PRO A 18 1.85 33.83 -26.81
N ALA A 19 2.58 34.81 -27.34
CA ALA A 19 2.75 36.13 -26.71
C ALA A 19 1.43 36.93 -26.58
N ILE A 20 0.50 36.80 -27.53
CA ILE A 20 -0.82 37.45 -27.46
C ILE A 20 -1.70 36.74 -26.42
N ARG A 21 -1.64 35.41 -26.34
CA ARG A 21 -2.37 34.65 -25.32
C ARG A 21 -1.88 34.96 -23.91
N GLU A 22 -0.57 35.09 -23.72
CA GLU A 22 0.04 35.47 -22.45
C GLU A 22 -0.44 36.87 -22.03
N LYS A 23 -0.42 37.85 -22.94
CA LYS A 23 -0.97 39.20 -22.69
C LYS A 23 -2.46 39.17 -22.35
N ALA A 24 -3.25 38.34 -23.03
CA ALA A 24 -4.68 38.20 -22.73
C ALA A 24 -4.90 37.58 -21.33
N THR A 25 -4.09 36.59 -20.95
CA THR A 25 -4.16 35.97 -19.61
C THR A 25 -3.70 36.92 -18.51
N GLU A 26 -2.66 37.71 -18.75
CA GLU A 26 -2.22 38.76 -17.84
C GLU A 26 -3.33 39.82 -17.64
N PHE A 27 -3.97 40.24 -18.74
CA PHE A 27 -5.10 41.16 -18.69
C PHE A 27 -6.31 40.58 -17.92
N PHE A 28 -6.58 39.28 -18.06
CA PHE A 28 -7.63 38.62 -17.26
C PHE A 28 -7.33 38.63 -15.76
N ASN A 29 -6.08 38.40 -15.36
CA ASN A 29 -5.67 38.47 -13.96
C ASN A 29 -5.79 39.91 -13.43
N GLN A 30 -5.37 40.91 -14.22
CA GLN A 30 -5.54 42.32 -13.86
C GLN A 30 -7.01 42.69 -13.62
N ILE A 31 -7.94 42.21 -14.46
CA ILE A 31 -9.38 42.47 -14.25
C ILE A 31 -9.88 41.78 -12.99
N LYS A 32 -9.49 40.53 -12.75
CA LYS A 32 -9.90 39.75 -11.56
C LYS A 32 -9.42 40.37 -10.26
N ASP A 33 -8.24 40.99 -10.25
CA ASP A 33 -7.65 41.63 -9.08
C ASP A 33 -8.10 43.09 -8.90
N SER A 34 -8.66 43.71 -9.94
CA SER A 34 -9.13 45.09 -9.87
C SER A 34 -10.42 45.25 -9.04
N ALA A 35 -10.49 46.32 -8.24
CA ALA A 35 -11.64 46.60 -7.38
C ALA A 35 -12.94 46.90 -8.16
N ASP A 36 -12.83 47.47 -9.37
CA ASP A 36 -13.97 47.90 -10.20
C ASP A 36 -14.22 46.99 -11.42
N GLY A 37 -13.39 45.97 -11.65
CA GLY A 37 -13.48 45.10 -12.83
C GLY A 37 -14.83 44.39 -12.94
N TRP A 38 -15.41 44.01 -11.81
CA TRP A 38 -16.72 43.36 -11.76
C TRP A 38 -17.86 44.24 -12.28
N ARG A 39 -17.80 45.58 -12.12
CA ARG A 39 -18.85 46.49 -12.63
C ARG A 39 -18.90 46.47 -14.15
N SER A 40 -17.72 46.50 -14.78
CA SER A 40 -17.60 46.38 -16.24
C SER A 40 -18.06 45.01 -16.74
N CYS A 41 -17.75 43.94 -16.02
CA CYS A 41 -18.19 42.59 -16.35
C CYS A 41 -19.71 42.39 -16.17
N LEU A 42 -20.31 42.96 -15.13
CA LEU A 42 -21.74 42.90 -14.89
C LEU A 42 -22.52 43.63 -16.00
N ALA A 43 -22.12 44.86 -16.33
CA ALA A 43 -22.72 45.61 -17.43
C ALA A 43 -22.58 44.89 -18.79
N LEU A 44 -21.43 44.23 -19.03
CA LEU A 44 -21.19 43.45 -20.25
C LEU A 44 -22.03 42.18 -20.29
N PHE A 45 -22.27 41.54 -19.13
CA PHE A 45 -23.10 40.34 -19.02
C PHE A 45 -24.58 40.61 -19.35
N VAL A 46 -25.14 41.71 -18.84
CA VAL A 46 -26.57 42.07 -18.99
C VAL A 46 -26.87 42.84 -20.28
N ARG A 47 -25.83 43.21 -21.06
CA ARG A 47 -25.95 44.02 -22.29
C ARG A 47 -26.93 43.43 -23.30
N ASN A 48 -27.67 44.32 -23.99
CA ASN A 48 -28.53 43.98 -25.11
C ASN A 48 -28.13 44.82 -26.35
N PRO A 49 -27.73 44.23 -27.51
CA PRO A 49 -27.65 42.80 -27.81
C PRO A 49 -26.59 42.04 -26.98
N PRO A 50 -26.79 40.72 -26.75
CA PRO A 50 -25.91 39.93 -25.89
C PRO A 50 -24.52 39.76 -26.50
N SER A 51 -23.49 39.86 -25.64
CA SER A 51 -22.11 39.50 -25.99
C SER A 51 -21.95 37.99 -26.25
N SER A 52 -20.79 37.58 -26.79
CA SER A 52 -20.48 36.16 -27.01
C SER A 52 -20.62 35.36 -25.71
N PRO A 53 -21.05 34.08 -25.78
CA PRO A 53 -21.26 33.29 -24.58
C PRO A 53 -19.96 33.06 -23.78
N GLU A 54 -18.80 33.04 -24.43
CA GLU A 54 -17.49 32.92 -23.79
C GLU A 54 -17.12 34.18 -23.02
N THR A 55 -17.42 35.36 -23.57
CA THR A 55 -17.21 36.63 -22.88
C THR A 55 -18.12 36.72 -21.65
N ARG A 56 -19.38 36.32 -21.78
CA ARG A 56 -20.33 36.26 -20.66
C ARG A 56 -19.88 35.29 -19.58
N LEU A 57 -19.28 34.16 -19.96
CA LEU A 57 -18.69 33.21 -19.01
C LEU A 57 -17.53 33.85 -18.23
N PHE A 58 -16.61 34.53 -18.92
CA PHE A 58 -15.54 35.28 -18.26
C PHE A 58 -16.07 36.35 -17.31
N CYS A 59 -17.12 37.07 -17.70
CA CYS A 59 -17.77 38.06 -16.82
C CYS A 59 -18.30 37.43 -15.53
N LEU A 60 -18.95 36.26 -15.62
CA LEU A 60 -19.40 35.52 -14.45
C LEU A 60 -18.23 35.01 -13.59
N GLN A 61 -17.11 34.58 -14.19
CA GLN A 61 -15.90 34.19 -13.43
C GLN A 61 -15.28 35.36 -12.66
N VAL A 62 -15.35 36.59 -13.19
CA VAL A 62 -14.89 37.78 -12.47
C VAL A 62 -15.82 38.07 -11.30
N ILE A 63 -17.14 37.98 -11.49
CA ILE A 63 -18.13 38.17 -10.42
C ILE A 63 -17.93 37.12 -9.31
N GLU A 64 -17.75 35.85 -9.67
CA GLU A 64 -17.43 34.75 -8.75
C GLU A 64 -16.17 35.05 -7.91
N ASN A 65 -15.05 35.40 -8.55
CA ASN A 65 -13.81 35.70 -7.82
C ASN A 65 -13.98 36.85 -6.82
N VAL A 66 -14.80 37.85 -7.16
CA VAL A 66 -15.14 38.95 -6.25
C VAL A 66 -16.00 38.46 -5.08
N MET A 67 -16.95 37.54 -5.32
CA MET A 67 -17.77 36.96 -4.25
C MET A 67 -16.98 36.05 -3.30
N GLU A 68 -15.93 35.37 -3.79
CA GLU A 68 -15.08 34.48 -2.99
C GLU A 68 -14.02 35.21 -2.17
N LYS A 69 -13.33 36.20 -2.76
CA LYS A 69 -12.12 36.81 -2.16
C LYS A 69 -12.33 38.21 -1.59
N ASN A 70 -13.25 38.98 -2.16
CA ASN A 70 -13.34 40.43 -1.93
C ASN A 70 -14.70 40.87 -1.37
N THR A 71 -15.47 39.96 -0.78
CA THR A 71 -16.81 40.27 -0.28
C THR A 71 -16.82 41.29 0.85
N GLU A 72 -15.75 41.35 1.66
CA GLU A 72 -15.57 42.36 2.72
C GLU A 72 -15.37 43.78 2.18
N ASN A 73 -14.91 43.90 0.93
CA ASN A 73 -14.65 45.19 0.28
C ASN A 73 -15.87 45.73 -0.50
N LEU A 74 -16.93 44.93 -0.64
CA LEU A 74 -18.15 45.36 -1.33
C LEU A 74 -19.06 46.16 -0.39
N THR A 75 -19.54 47.32 -0.85
CA THR A 75 -20.55 48.08 -0.12
C THR A 75 -21.92 47.42 -0.23
N ASP A 76 -22.82 47.69 0.72
CA ASP A 76 -24.20 47.17 0.65
C ASP A 76 -24.95 47.63 -0.61
N SER A 77 -24.61 48.81 -1.15
CA SER A 77 -25.13 49.28 -2.44
C SER A 77 -24.63 48.47 -3.63
N ASP A 78 -23.37 48.03 -3.62
CA ASP A 78 -22.79 47.20 -4.69
C ASP A 78 -23.46 45.82 -4.72
N ILE A 79 -23.63 45.20 -3.54
CA ILE A 79 -24.31 43.92 -3.39
C ILE A 79 -25.76 44.00 -3.91
N LEU A 80 -26.47 45.07 -3.58
CA LEU A 80 -27.85 45.28 -4.00
C LEU A 80 -27.95 45.53 -5.52
N SER A 81 -27.00 46.23 -6.12
CA SER A 81 -26.90 46.41 -7.58
C SER A 81 -26.66 45.07 -8.31
N ILE A 82 -25.70 44.27 -7.84
CA ILE A 82 -25.43 42.93 -8.40
C ILE A 82 -26.68 42.06 -8.30
N LYS A 83 -27.33 42.04 -7.13
CA LYS A 83 -28.59 41.31 -6.93
C LYS A 83 -29.65 41.75 -7.94
N GLN A 84 -29.93 43.05 -8.05
CA GLN A 84 -30.99 43.57 -8.90
C GLN A 84 -30.74 43.27 -10.38
N GLU A 85 -29.53 43.49 -10.88
CA GLU A 85 -29.20 43.27 -12.29
C GLU A 85 -29.24 41.78 -12.65
N LEU A 86 -28.70 40.90 -11.81
CA LEU A 86 -28.76 39.45 -12.04
C LEU A 86 -30.21 38.92 -11.97
N PHE A 87 -31.02 39.37 -11.00
CA PHE A 87 -32.42 38.94 -10.90
C PHE A 87 -33.29 39.47 -12.04
N GLN A 88 -33.06 40.72 -12.45
CA GLN A 88 -33.74 41.29 -13.60
C GLN A 88 -33.37 40.51 -14.88
N TYR A 89 -32.09 40.17 -15.04
CA TYR A 89 -31.65 39.33 -16.15
C TYR A 89 -32.33 37.95 -16.14
N VAL A 90 -32.31 37.24 -15.02
CA VAL A 90 -32.93 35.91 -14.90
C VAL A 90 -34.44 35.98 -15.21
N SER A 91 -35.16 36.95 -14.62
CA SER A 91 -36.62 37.07 -14.84
C SER A 91 -36.99 37.34 -16.31
N LEU A 92 -36.14 38.05 -17.06
CA LEU A 92 -36.34 38.31 -18.49
C LEU A 92 -35.98 37.11 -19.37
N GLN A 93 -34.93 36.36 -19.01
CA GLN A 93 -34.36 35.29 -19.86
C GLN A 93 -34.97 33.91 -19.60
N CYS A 94 -35.53 33.66 -18.41
CA CYS A 94 -36.24 32.43 -18.06
C CYS A 94 -37.69 32.40 -18.58
N THR A 95 -37.92 32.88 -19.82
CA THR A 95 -39.20 32.80 -20.55
C THR A 95 -39.04 31.89 -21.80
N SER A 96 -40.10 31.16 -22.18
CA SER A 96 -40.04 29.81 -22.79
C SER A 96 -39.00 29.53 -23.89
N GLU A 97 -38.90 30.37 -24.92
CA GLU A 97 -37.99 30.10 -26.06
C GLU A 97 -36.54 30.53 -25.80
N LYS A 98 -36.34 31.55 -24.95
CA LYS A 98 -35.01 32.10 -24.69
C LYS A 98 -34.19 31.22 -23.75
N TYR A 99 -34.81 30.60 -22.75
CA TYR A 99 -34.10 29.72 -21.83
C TYR A 99 -33.49 28.50 -22.53
N LYS A 100 -34.23 27.90 -23.47
CA LYS A 100 -33.74 26.75 -24.27
C LYS A 100 -32.60 27.10 -25.22
N SER A 101 -32.50 28.36 -25.68
CA SER A 101 -31.44 28.78 -26.60
C SER A 101 -30.13 29.16 -25.89
N HIS A 102 -30.14 29.30 -24.57
CA HIS A 102 -28.92 29.59 -23.81
C HIS A 102 -28.05 28.34 -23.63
N PRO A 103 -26.71 28.45 -23.77
CA PRO A 103 -25.79 27.38 -23.44
C PRO A 103 -25.89 26.95 -21.96
N GLN A 104 -25.94 25.65 -21.69
CA GLN A 104 -26.10 25.10 -20.33
C GLN A 104 -24.98 25.54 -19.38
N PHE A 105 -23.74 25.67 -19.86
CA PHE A 105 -22.62 26.12 -19.03
C PHE A 105 -22.81 27.54 -18.47
N LEU A 106 -23.50 28.43 -19.22
CA LEU A 106 -23.81 29.78 -18.74
C LEU A 106 -24.88 29.75 -17.65
N ILE A 107 -25.92 28.93 -17.85
CA ILE A 107 -26.99 28.76 -16.87
C ILE A 107 -26.43 28.22 -15.56
N ASN A 108 -25.60 27.18 -15.63
CA ASN A 108 -24.98 26.57 -14.46
C ASN A 108 -24.01 27.53 -13.76
N LYS A 109 -23.24 28.33 -14.52
CA LYS A 109 -22.36 29.34 -13.92
C LYS A 109 -23.13 30.48 -13.27
N LEU A 110 -24.24 30.91 -13.89
CA LEU A 110 -25.11 31.94 -13.34
C LEU A 110 -25.79 31.46 -12.05
N SER A 111 -26.29 30.22 -12.01
CA SER A 111 -26.87 29.64 -10.79
C SER A 111 -25.84 29.56 -9.66
N HIS A 112 -24.59 29.22 -9.99
CA HIS A 112 -23.49 29.22 -9.03
C HIS A 112 -23.11 30.63 -8.53
N CYS A 113 -23.08 31.64 -9.40
CA CYS A 113 -22.85 33.02 -8.96
C CYS A 113 -23.95 33.52 -8.01
N ILE A 114 -25.21 33.14 -8.26
CA ILE A 114 -26.34 33.48 -7.38
C ILE A 114 -26.26 32.70 -6.06
N SER A 115 -25.81 31.44 -6.04
CA SER A 115 -25.63 30.68 -4.80
C SER A 115 -24.51 31.28 -3.94
N LEU A 116 -23.39 31.71 -4.53
CA LEU A 116 -22.33 32.44 -3.81
C LEU A 116 -22.82 33.77 -3.26
N LEU A 117 -23.60 34.53 -4.05
CA LEU A 117 -24.23 35.77 -3.59
C LEU A 117 -25.15 35.50 -2.40
N PHE A 118 -25.96 34.43 -2.46
CA PHE A 118 -26.82 33.99 -1.35
C PHE A 118 -26.00 33.67 -0.10
N LEU A 119 -24.94 32.86 -0.19
CA LEU A 119 -24.11 32.46 0.96
C LEU A 119 -23.45 33.64 1.68
N ASN A 120 -23.19 34.74 0.97
CA ASN A 120 -22.56 35.94 1.51
C ASN A 120 -23.56 36.97 2.07
N THR A 121 -24.84 36.87 1.71
CA THR A 121 -25.85 37.88 2.02
C THR A 121 -26.97 37.39 2.92
N PHE A 122 -27.31 36.10 2.86
CA PHE A 122 -28.28 35.47 3.74
C PHE A 122 -27.61 35.09 5.07
N PRO A 123 -28.27 35.27 6.24
CA PRO A 123 -29.64 35.74 6.43
C PRO A 123 -29.80 37.26 6.61
N THR A 124 -28.72 38.03 6.76
CA THR A 124 -28.78 39.42 7.24
C THR A 124 -29.16 40.45 6.18
N LYS A 125 -28.51 40.41 5.01
CA LYS A 125 -28.67 41.40 3.93
C LYS A 125 -29.80 41.04 2.97
N TRP A 126 -30.15 39.76 2.86
CA TRP A 126 -31.19 39.29 1.94
C TRP A 126 -32.12 38.23 2.55
N PRO A 127 -32.93 38.60 3.57
CA PRO A 127 -33.83 37.66 4.24
C PRO A 127 -34.97 37.15 3.33
N SER A 128 -35.41 37.94 2.36
CA SER A 128 -36.53 37.62 1.45
C SER A 128 -36.18 36.66 0.30
N PHE A 129 -34.96 36.10 0.27
CA PHE A 129 -34.46 35.27 -0.83
C PHE A 129 -35.45 34.19 -1.29
N PHE A 130 -35.95 33.35 -0.37
CA PHE A 130 -36.85 32.25 -0.71
C PHE A 130 -38.21 32.72 -1.21
N HIS A 131 -38.74 33.82 -0.68
CA HIS A 131 -40.01 34.39 -1.15
C HIS A 131 -39.90 34.95 -2.57
N GLU A 132 -38.77 35.60 -2.89
CA GLU A 132 -38.50 36.15 -4.22
C GLU A 132 -38.32 35.04 -5.25
N ILE A 133 -37.45 34.05 -4.98
CA ILE A 133 -37.15 32.99 -5.95
C ILE A 133 -38.33 32.04 -6.15
N LEU A 134 -39.00 31.60 -5.08
CA LEU A 134 -40.14 30.68 -5.19
C LEU A 134 -41.36 31.37 -5.80
N GLY A 135 -41.56 32.67 -5.54
CA GLY A 135 -42.63 33.44 -6.15
C GLY A 135 -42.56 33.50 -7.68
N LEU A 136 -41.35 33.57 -8.23
CA LEU A 136 -41.12 33.62 -9.68
C LEU A 136 -41.36 32.27 -10.39
N THR A 137 -41.43 31.16 -9.65
CA THR A 137 -41.81 29.85 -10.22
C THR A 137 -43.29 29.78 -10.60
N GLY A 138 -44.13 30.64 -10.00
CA GLY A 138 -45.58 30.61 -10.19
C GLY A 138 -46.29 29.41 -9.55
N ILE A 139 -45.56 28.59 -8.77
CA ILE A 139 -46.08 27.44 -8.01
C ILE A 139 -46.34 27.88 -6.56
N PRO A 140 -47.48 27.54 -5.95
CA PRO A 140 -47.71 27.82 -4.54
C PRO A 140 -46.62 27.24 -3.64
N TYR A 141 -46.11 28.04 -2.69
CA TYR A 141 -45.03 27.61 -1.78
C TYR A 141 -45.27 27.94 -0.30
N ARG A 142 -46.33 28.69 0.02
CA ARG A 142 -46.65 29.09 1.40
C ARG A 142 -47.50 28.07 2.16
N ASN A 143 -48.19 27.19 1.41
CA ASN A 143 -49.05 26.14 1.93
C ASN A 143 -49.06 24.97 0.94
N THR A 144 -49.24 23.76 1.45
CA THR A 144 -49.50 22.57 0.62
C THR A 144 -50.89 22.65 0.01
N ILE A 145 -51.03 22.33 -1.28
CA ILE A 145 -52.33 22.27 -1.94
C ILE A 145 -53.12 21.08 -1.39
N GLU A 146 -54.26 21.36 -0.75
CA GLU A 146 -55.19 20.32 -0.32
C GLU A 146 -56.16 19.98 -1.45
N ILE A 147 -56.38 18.69 -1.69
CA ILE A 147 -57.34 18.19 -2.69
C ILE A 147 -58.63 17.82 -1.97
N PRO A 148 -59.73 18.60 -2.15
CA PRO A 148 -61.01 18.23 -1.56
C PRO A 148 -61.51 16.91 -2.16
N PRO A 149 -62.13 16.01 -1.37
CA PRO A 149 -62.52 14.66 -1.83
C PRO A 149 -63.49 14.65 -3.02
N ASN A 150 -64.25 15.73 -3.25
CA ASN A 150 -65.21 15.86 -4.36
C ASN A 150 -64.78 16.85 -5.46
N ALA A 151 -63.54 17.36 -5.44
CA ALA A 151 -63.08 18.34 -6.43
C ALA A 151 -62.65 17.66 -7.74
N ASN A 152 -62.97 18.28 -8.87
CA ASN A 152 -62.40 17.89 -10.16
C ASN A 152 -60.92 18.33 -10.19
N ARG A 153 -60.01 17.36 -10.01
CA ARG A 153 -58.55 17.58 -9.93
C ARG A 153 -58.02 18.39 -11.11
N ASN A 154 -58.52 18.14 -12.31
CA ASN A 154 -58.05 18.82 -13.53
C ASN A 154 -58.38 20.32 -13.52
N ASN A 155 -59.55 20.71 -13.01
CA ASN A 155 -59.93 22.12 -12.91
C ASN A 155 -59.15 22.82 -11.80
N LEU A 156 -58.98 22.17 -10.65
CA LEU A 156 -58.20 22.69 -9.53
C LEU A 156 -56.74 22.92 -9.93
N PHE A 157 -56.12 21.96 -10.62
CA PHE A 157 -54.74 22.09 -11.06
C PHE A 157 -54.59 23.13 -12.18
N LYS A 158 -55.51 23.20 -13.14
CA LYS A 158 -55.49 24.28 -14.15
C LYS A 158 -55.57 25.66 -13.53
N GLU A 159 -56.37 25.86 -12.48
CA GLU A 159 -56.46 27.13 -11.77
C GLU A 159 -55.14 27.43 -11.02
N LYS A 160 -54.68 26.49 -10.19
CA LYS A 160 -53.52 26.69 -9.30
C LYS A 160 -52.17 26.73 -10.00
N TYR A 161 -52.03 26.09 -11.16
CA TYR A 161 -50.78 26.02 -11.92
C TYR A 161 -50.81 26.88 -13.20
N SER A 162 -51.85 27.70 -13.42
CA SER A 162 -51.98 28.56 -14.60
C SER A 162 -50.81 29.54 -14.81
N THR A 163 -50.16 29.97 -13.73
CA THR A 163 -49.03 30.91 -13.75
C THR A 163 -47.65 30.23 -13.69
N THR A 164 -47.61 28.89 -13.77
CA THR A 164 -46.36 28.12 -13.57
C THR A 164 -45.33 28.41 -14.66
N ASN A 165 -44.10 28.69 -14.24
CA ASN A 165 -42.96 28.79 -15.13
C ASN A 165 -42.02 27.59 -14.91
N PRO A 166 -42.08 26.53 -15.76
CA PRO A 166 -41.26 25.35 -15.60
C PRO A 166 -39.76 25.64 -15.80
N TYR A 167 -39.40 26.61 -16.65
CA TYR A 167 -38.00 26.97 -16.89
C TYR A 167 -37.36 27.70 -15.71
N PHE A 168 -38.13 28.58 -15.06
CA PHE A 168 -37.67 29.20 -13.83
C PHE A 168 -37.61 28.19 -12.67
N SER A 169 -38.51 27.20 -12.67
CA SER A 169 -38.47 26.09 -11.70
C SER A 169 -37.19 25.25 -11.87
N ASP A 170 -36.81 24.89 -13.10
CA ASP A 170 -35.52 24.22 -13.41
C ASP A 170 -34.32 25.07 -12.93
N PHE A 171 -34.32 26.36 -13.25
CA PHE A 171 -33.26 27.26 -12.81
C PHE A 171 -33.16 27.37 -11.28
N THR A 172 -34.31 27.39 -10.60
CA THR A 172 -34.39 27.40 -9.14
C THR A 172 -33.84 26.11 -8.54
N MET A 173 -34.15 24.95 -9.11
CA MET A 173 -33.57 23.66 -8.68
C MET A 173 -32.04 23.67 -8.78
N LYS A 174 -31.49 24.23 -9.87
CA LYS A 174 -30.03 24.37 -10.06
C LYS A 174 -29.39 25.29 -9.04
N ILE A 175 -30.03 26.42 -8.70
CA ILE A 175 -29.56 27.30 -7.62
C ILE A 175 -29.54 26.54 -6.30
N LEU A 176 -30.62 25.84 -5.95
CA LEU A 176 -30.71 25.09 -4.70
C LEU A 176 -29.68 23.95 -4.63
N MET A 177 -29.40 23.27 -5.74
CA MET A 177 -28.35 22.26 -5.79
C MET A 177 -26.97 22.89 -5.56
N SER A 178 -26.67 24.01 -6.22
CA SER A 178 -25.40 24.71 -6.03
C SER A 178 -25.22 25.28 -4.62
N ILE A 179 -26.31 25.70 -3.95
CA ILE A 179 -26.26 26.11 -2.54
C ILE A 179 -25.81 24.93 -1.66
N ASP A 180 -26.33 23.73 -1.89
CA ASP A 180 -25.93 22.55 -1.11
C ASP A 180 -24.47 22.14 -1.37
N GLU A 181 -24.04 22.12 -2.64
CA GLU A 181 -22.66 21.81 -3.03
C GLU A 181 -21.64 22.72 -2.32
N GLU A 182 -21.91 24.02 -2.25
CA GLU A 182 -21.02 24.99 -1.59
C GLU A 182 -21.11 24.95 -0.06
N MET A 183 -22.26 24.59 0.49
CA MET A 183 -22.52 24.68 1.92
C MET A 183 -22.22 23.39 2.70
N VAL A 184 -22.57 22.23 2.13
CA VAL A 184 -22.67 20.93 2.84
C VAL A 184 -21.71 19.88 2.31
N ASN A 185 -21.45 19.85 1.00
CA ASN A 185 -20.69 18.76 0.38
C ASN A 185 -19.34 18.50 1.07
N PRO A 186 -19.14 17.34 1.72
CA PRO A 186 -17.95 17.07 2.54
C PRO A 186 -16.67 16.91 1.72
N VAL A 187 -16.76 16.72 0.40
CA VAL A 187 -15.61 16.57 -0.50
C VAL A 187 -14.83 17.87 -0.64
N VAL A 188 -15.49 19.02 -0.46
CA VAL A 188 -14.87 20.34 -0.58
C VAL A 188 -14.19 20.71 0.76
N PRO A 189 -12.85 20.83 0.81
CA PRO A 189 -12.16 21.25 2.02
C PRO A 189 -12.45 22.73 2.31
N ARG A 190 -12.94 23.03 3.52
CA ARG A 190 -13.32 24.39 3.94
C ARG A 190 -12.53 24.83 5.15
N ASP A 191 -12.21 26.13 5.19
CA ASP A 191 -11.54 26.72 6.34
C ASP A 191 -12.48 26.87 7.55
N LYS A 192 -11.95 27.33 8.69
CA LYS A 192 -12.75 27.48 9.92
C LYS A 192 -13.82 28.59 9.79
N ALA A 193 -13.54 29.66 9.05
CA ALA A 193 -14.45 30.80 8.90
C ALA A 193 -15.64 30.44 8.00
N GLN A 194 -15.38 29.77 6.87
CA GLN A 194 -16.38 29.21 5.96
C GLN A 194 -17.29 28.22 6.67
N ASN A 195 -16.74 27.32 7.51
CA ASN A 195 -17.56 26.38 8.27
C ASN A 195 -18.50 27.06 9.28
N GLN A 196 -18.04 28.15 9.92
CA GLN A 196 -18.87 28.96 10.80
C GLN A 196 -20.00 29.66 10.02
N ARG A 197 -19.67 30.34 8.91
CA ARG A 197 -20.65 30.97 8.01
C ARG A 197 -21.70 29.96 7.54
N ASN A 198 -21.27 28.81 7.03
CA ASN A 198 -22.17 27.78 6.51
C ASN A 198 -23.07 27.20 7.61
N THR A 199 -22.61 27.13 8.85
CA THR A 199 -23.46 26.70 9.99
C THR A 199 -24.56 27.73 10.26
N LEU A 200 -24.22 29.03 10.29
CA LEU A 200 -25.19 30.11 10.47
C LEU A 200 -26.24 30.14 9.35
N VAL A 201 -25.80 29.98 8.09
CA VAL A 201 -26.72 29.93 6.93
C VAL A 201 -27.68 28.75 7.04
N LYS A 202 -27.20 27.54 7.38
CA LYS A 202 -28.06 26.36 7.57
C LYS A 202 -29.10 26.58 8.65
N ASP A 203 -28.70 27.13 9.79
CA ASP A 203 -29.60 27.34 10.91
C ASP A 203 -30.70 28.36 10.55
N ALA A 204 -30.33 29.47 9.90
CA ALA A 204 -31.32 30.44 9.42
C ALA A 204 -32.23 29.88 8.30
N MET A 205 -31.71 29.01 7.43
CA MET A 205 -32.54 28.32 6.44
C MET A 205 -33.56 27.40 7.11
N ARG A 206 -33.22 26.74 8.23
CA ARG A 206 -34.14 25.83 8.95
C ARG A 206 -35.31 26.56 9.61
N GLU A 207 -35.14 27.84 9.97
CA GLU A 207 -36.21 28.63 10.61
C GLU A 207 -37.39 28.90 9.68
N GLU A 208 -37.14 29.21 8.41
CA GLU A 208 -38.19 29.55 7.44
C GLU A 208 -37.96 28.94 6.04
N GLY A 209 -36.78 29.15 5.46
CA GLY A 209 -36.49 28.79 4.05
C GLY A 209 -36.78 27.32 3.72
N VAL A 210 -36.32 26.40 4.56
CA VAL A 210 -36.50 24.95 4.39
C VAL A 210 -37.98 24.54 4.51
N ILE A 211 -38.76 25.22 5.35
CA ILE A 211 -40.19 24.95 5.50
C ILE A 211 -40.93 25.31 4.20
N LEU A 212 -40.61 26.48 3.63
CA LEU A 212 -41.15 26.92 2.33
C LEU A 212 -40.72 25.98 1.19
N LEU A 213 -39.46 25.54 1.19
CA LEU A 213 -38.95 24.58 0.22
C LEU A 213 -39.68 23.24 0.29
N ALA A 214 -39.91 22.70 1.50
CA ALA A 214 -40.62 21.44 1.66
C ALA A 214 -42.06 21.51 1.14
N GLN A 215 -42.76 22.61 1.37
CA GLN A 215 -44.11 22.85 0.85
C GLN A 215 -44.11 23.02 -0.67
N TRP A 216 -43.12 23.74 -1.21
CA TRP A 216 -42.96 23.91 -2.65
C TRP A 216 -42.66 22.57 -3.35
N TRP A 217 -41.71 21.78 -2.83
CA TRP A 217 -41.41 20.44 -3.35
C TRP A 217 -42.64 19.54 -3.35
N TYR A 218 -43.44 19.54 -2.27
CA TYR A 218 -44.70 18.80 -2.24
C TYR A 218 -45.62 19.21 -3.39
N ASN A 219 -45.78 20.52 -3.63
CA ASN A 219 -46.62 21.03 -4.71
C ASN A 219 -46.02 20.76 -6.11
N VAL A 220 -44.70 20.69 -6.27
CA VAL A 220 -44.06 20.24 -7.52
C VAL A 220 -44.38 18.77 -7.79
N LEU A 221 -44.28 17.91 -6.77
CA LEU A 221 -44.57 16.47 -6.88
C LEU A 221 -46.07 16.15 -7.03
N LEU A 222 -46.97 17.09 -6.73
CA LEU A 222 -48.42 16.84 -6.79
C LEU A 222 -48.98 16.83 -8.22
N PHE A 223 -48.33 17.53 -9.15
CA PHE A 223 -48.85 17.79 -10.49
C PHE A 223 -47.96 17.20 -11.58
N GLU A 224 -48.33 16.02 -12.04
CA GLU A 224 -47.59 15.19 -13.01
C GLU A 224 -47.35 15.89 -14.37
N GLU A 225 -48.24 16.80 -14.80
CA GLU A 225 -48.11 17.53 -16.08
C GLU A 225 -47.04 18.65 -16.05
N ILE A 226 -46.41 18.95 -14.90
CA ILE A 226 -45.26 19.89 -14.82
C ILE A 226 -44.07 19.40 -15.66
N GLY A 227 -43.97 18.08 -15.86
CA GLY A 227 -42.95 17.42 -16.66
C GLY A 227 -42.06 16.50 -15.84
N GLU A 228 -41.79 15.31 -16.36
CA GLU A 228 -41.03 14.26 -15.67
C GLU A 228 -39.65 14.72 -15.20
N SER A 229 -38.93 15.51 -16.02
CA SER A 229 -37.59 16.01 -15.68
C SER A 229 -37.58 16.90 -14.43
N LEU A 230 -38.61 17.71 -14.20
CA LEU A 230 -38.70 18.56 -13.01
C LEU A 230 -39.01 17.73 -11.75
N VAL A 231 -39.83 16.68 -11.88
CA VAL A 231 -40.12 15.74 -10.80
C VAL A 231 -38.86 14.97 -10.41
N GLU A 232 -38.09 14.51 -11.40
CA GLU A 232 -36.79 13.83 -11.18
C GLU A 232 -35.78 14.75 -10.47
N GLN A 233 -35.64 15.99 -10.92
CA GLN A 233 -34.77 16.99 -10.28
C GLN A 233 -35.24 17.31 -8.85
N ALA A 234 -36.55 17.44 -8.62
CA ALA A 234 -37.10 17.66 -7.29
C ALA A 234 -36.76 16.51 -6.35
N LEU A 235 -36.97 15.26 -6.76
CA LEU A 235 -36.62 14.07 -5.99
C LEU A 235 -35.11 14.02 -5.69
N SER A 236 -34.28 14.34 -6.68
CA SER A 236 -32.82 14.39 -6.53
C SER A 236 -32.39 15.48 -5.54
N LEU A 237 -32.98 16.67 -5.61
CA LEU A 237 -32.69 17.77 -4.69
C LEU A 237 -33.12 17.45 -3.26
N ILE A 238 -34.33 16.89 -3.09
CA ILE A 238 -34.83 16.43 -1.79
C ILE A 238 -33.85 15.42 -1.18
N SER A 239 -33.36 14.46 -1.99
CA SER A 239 -32.40 13.43 -1.57
C SER A 239 -31.17 14.02 -0.89
N VAL A 240 -30.60 15.09 -1.47
CA VAL A 240 -29.38 15.73 -0.94
C VAL A 240 -29.70 16.54 0.33
N TYR A 241 -30.79 17.31 0.33
CA TYR A 241 -31.18 18.18 1.44
C TYR A 241 -31.57 17.40 2.71
N ILE A 242 -32.13 16.19 2.58
CA ILE A 242 -32.51 15.33 3.71
C ILE A 242 -31.40 15.18 4.75
N SER A 243 -30.14 15.19 4.31
CA SER A 243 -28.96 15.01 5.17
C SER A 243 -28.85 16.03 6.30
N TRP A 244 -29.42 17.24 6.15
CA TRP A 244 -29.25 18.33 7.12
C TRP A 244 -30.54 19.09 7.51
N ILE A 245 -31.69 18.88 6.85
CA ILE A 245 -32.98 19.51 7.22
C ILE A 245 -33.71 18.77 8.36
N ASP A 246 -34.89 19.22 8.81
CA ASP A 246 -35.77 18.37 9.65
C ASP A 246 -36.46 17.31 8.76
N ILE A 247 -36.32 16.03 9.13
CA ILE A 247 -36.89 14.91 8.36
C ILE A 247 -38.43 14.92 8.33
N LYS A 248 -39.09 15.45 9.37
CA LYS A 248 -40.55 15.43 9.51
C LYS A 248 -41.26 16.26 8.44
N LEU A 249 -40.55 17.22 7.84
CA LEU A 249 -41.06 18.05 6.75
C LEU A 249 -41.32 17.24 5.47
N VAL A 250 -40.49 16.22 5.22
CA VAL A 250 -40.57 15.37 4.01
C VAL A 250 -41.16 14.00 4.31
N VAL A 251 -40.91 13.46 5.50
CA VAL A 251 -41.47 12.16 5.92
C VAL A 251 -42.71 12.39 6.77
N ASN A 252 -43.87 12.43 6.10
CA ASN A 252 -45.18 12.53 6.73
C ASN A 252 -46.25 11.79 5.90
N GLU A 253 -47.46 11.68 6.47
CA GLU A 253 -48.60 10.94 5.90
C GLU A 253 -49.11 11.52 4.57
N LYS A 254 -48.79 12.78 4.22
CA LYS A 254 -49.20 13.40 2.96
C LYS A 254 -48.15 13.23 1.86
N PHE A 255 -46.87 13.39 2.20
CA PHE A 255 -45.76 13.47 1.24
C PHE A 255 -45.32 12.07 0.75
N ILE A 256 -45.16 11.10 1.66
CA ILE A 256 -44.66 9.76 1.31
C ILE A 256 -45.57 8.99 0.34
N PRO A 257 -46.92 9.02 0.45
CA PRO A 257 -47.78 8.36 -0.53
C PRO A 257 -47.58 8.87 -1.97
N ILE A 258 -47.28 10.16 -2.14
CA ILE A 258 -46.98 10.74 -3.46
C ILE A 258 -45.66 10.19 -3.98
N VAL A 259 -44.61 10.18 -3.14
CA VAL A 259 -43.30 9.61 -3.51
C VAL A 259 -43.44 8.13 -3.91
N PHE A 260 -44.24 7.34 -3.16
CA PHE A 260 -44.51 5.95 -3.50
C PHE A 260 -45.36 5.77 -4.76
N SER A 261 -46.20 6.74 -5.12
CA SER A 261 -46.96 6.66 -6.39
C SER A 261 -46.05 6.64 -7.62
N TYR A 262 -44.90 7.32 -7.55
CA TYR A 262 -43.89 7.35 -8.61
C TYR A 262 -42.99 6.11 -8.67
N LEU A 263 -43.08 5.21 -7.69
CA LEU A 263 -42.29 3.97 -7.66
C LEU A 263 -42.66 3.00 -8.81
N TYR A 264 -43.88 3.10 -9.33
CA TYR A 264 -44.34 2.29 -10.44
C TYR A 264 -44.18 2.97 -11.81
N HIS A 265 -43.56 4.16 -11.85
CA HIS A 265 -43.28 4.89 -13.09
C HIS A 265 -41.94 4.46 -13.69
N ASN A 266 -41.88 4.18 -14.99
CA ASN A 266 -40.69 3.61 -15.63
C ASN A 266 -39.43 4.50 -15.53
N THR A 267 -39.59 5.82 -15.67
CA THR A 267 -38.47 6.78 -15.67
C THR A 267 -38.10 7.31 -14.28
N LEU A 268 -39.07 7.45 -13.38
CA LEU A 268 -38.90 8.13 -12.09
C LEU A 268 -38.57 7.17 -10.94
N CYS A 269 -38.77 5.87 -11.12
CA CYS A 269 -38.54 4.86 -10.08
C CYS A 269 -37.13 4.94 -9.48
N THR A 270 -36.10 5.09 -10.32
CA THR A 270 -34.70 5.21 -9.89
C THR A 270 -34.48 6.42 -8.99
N ALA A 271 -35.06 7.58 -9.34
CA ALA A 271 -34.97 8.81 -8.53
C ALA A 271 -35.71 8.66 -7.18
N VAL A 272 -36.86 7.98 -7.18
CA VAL A 272 -37.59 7.65 -5.95
C VAL A 272 -36.75 6.76 -5.03
N VAL A 273 -36.15 5.68 -5.56
CA VAL A 273 -35.31 4.76 -4.79
C VAL A 273 -34.10 5.48 -4.18
N LYS A 274 -33.44 6.38 -4.95
CA LYS A 274 -32.34 7.24 -4.44
C LYS A 274 -32.80 8.17 -3.31
N CYS A 275 -34.00 8.75 -3.44
CA CYS A 275 -34.60 9.58 -2.39
C CYS A 275 -34.89 8.78 -1.12
N LEU A 276 -35.53 7.61 -1.25
CA LEU A 276 -35.79 6.71 -0.13
C LEU A 276 -34.49 6.25 0.55
N SER A 277 -33.44 5.96 -0.23
CA SER A 277 -32.11 5.64 0.30
C SER A 277 -31.54 6.77 1.15
N SER A 278 -31.71 8.02 0.71
CA SER A 278 -31.26 9.20 1.46
C SER A 278 -32.06 9.41 2.76
N ILE A 279 -33.37 9.15 2.74
CA ILE A 279 -34.23 9.13 3.95
C ILE A 279 -33.70 8.10 4.96
N VAL A 280 -33.39 6.89 4.51
CA VAL A 280 -32.87 5.82 5.36
C VAL A 280 -31.41 6.03 5.76
N ARG A 281 -30.60 6.82 5.06
CA ARG A 281 -29.21 7.14 5.48
C ARG A 281 -29.11 8.24 6.53
N LYS A 282 -30.18 9.01 6.76
CA LYS A 282 -30.12 10.13 7.68
C LYS A 282 -29.78 9.70 9.11
N GLY A 283 -28.74 10.28 9.70
CA GLY A 283 -28.37 10.01 11.10
C GLY A 283 -29.44 10.51 12.07
N MET A 284 -29.93 9.64 12.95
CA MET A 284 -30.89 9.96 14.02
C MET A 284 -30.82 8.90 15.13
N PRO A 285 -31.42 9.14 16.32
CA PRO A 285 -31.44 8.15 17.40
C PRO A 285 -32.08 6.81 16.97
N PHE A 286 -31.53 5.69 17.43
CA PHE A 286 -31.92 4.35 16.96
C PHE A 286 -33.41 4.01 17.13
N ILE A 287 -34.07 4.55 18.17
CA ILE A 287 -35.52 4.33 18.40
C ILE A 287 -36.34 5.03 17.32
N GLU A 288 -36.05 6.32 17.07
CA GLU A 288 -36.72 7.08 16.02
C GLU A 288 -36.44 6.48 14.64
N LYS A 289 -35.22 5.99 14.43
CA LYS A 289 -34.83 5.29 13.20
C LYS A 289 -35.64 4.02 12.97
N LEU A 290 -35.84 3.22 14.02
CA LEU A 290 -36.65 2.00 13.93
C LEU A 290 -38.10 2.33 13.57
N SER A 291 -38.70 3.32 14.23
CA SER A 291 -40.07 3.77 13.91
C SER A 291 -40.19 4.33 12.49
N LEU A 292 -39.17 5.03 11.99
CA LEU A 292 -39.11 5.48 10.60
C LEU A 292 -39.13 4.30 9.61
N ILE A 293 -38.30 3.28 9.84
CA ILE A 293 -38.24 2.09 8.98
C ILE A 293 -39.56 1.32 9.02
N GLU A 294 -40.20 1.21 10.19
CA GLU A 294 -41.52 0.60 10.34
C GLU A 294 -42.61 1.39 9.58
N PHE A 295 -42.59 2.72 9.68
CA PHE A 295 -43.55 3.61 9.00
C PHE A 295 -43.46 3.48 7.47
N LEU A 296 -42.25 3.41 6.92
CA LEU A 296 -42.05 3.31 5.47
C LEU A 296 -42.38 1.91 4.91
N ASN A 297 -42.32 0.86 5.74
CA ASN A 297 -42.54 -0.54 5.38
C ASN A 297 -41.85 -0.96 4.06
N LEU A 298 -40.60 -0.51 3.87
CA LEU A 298 -39.89 -0.66 2.59
C LEU A 298 -39.70 -2.12 2.18
N GLY A 299 -39.53 -3.05 3.14
CA GLY A 299 -39.39 -4.48 2.80
C GLY A 299 -40.58 -5.04 2.02
N GLY A 300 -41.80 -4.65 2.39
CA GLY A 300 -43.02 -5.03 1.66
C GLY A 300 -43.12 -4.33 0.30
N VAL A 301 -42.84 -3.03 0.27
CA VAL A 301 -42.92 -2.20 -0.96
C VAL A 301 -41.91 -2.67 -2.02
N LEU A 302 -40.66 -2.91 -1.64
CA LEU A 302 -39.59 -3.34 -2.55
C LEU A 302 -39.85 -4.72 -3.13
N SER A 303 -40.54 -5.61 -2.40
CA SER A 303 -40.87 -6.96 -2.91
C SER A 303 -41.86 -6.96 -4.07
N GLN A 304 -42.55 -5.84 -4.32
CA GLN A 304 -43.57 -5.71 -5.35
C GLN A 304 -43.06 -5.00 -6.62
N ILE A 305 -41.83 -4.47 -6.60
CA ILE A 305 -41.24 -3.75 -7.75
C ILE A 305 -40.78 -4.76 -8.81
N LYS A 306 -41.11 -4.49 -10.08
CA LYS A 306 -40.60 -5.28 -11.22
C LYS A 306 -39.22 -4.78 -11.62
N LEU A 307 -38.20 -5.61 -11.37
CA LEU A 307 -36.80 -5.31 -11.67
C LEU A 307 -36.47 -5.68 -13.13
N ASN A 308 -36.96 -4.89 -14.07
CA ASN A 308 -36.75 -5.15 -15.51
C ASN A 308 -35.41 -4.60 -16.03
N ASP A 309 -34.86 -3.58 -15.35
CA ASP A 309 -33.62 -2.89 -15.71
C ASP A 309 -32.52 -3.19 -14.68
N ILE A 310 -31.29 -3.36 -15.16
CA ILE A 310 -30.08 -3.57 -14.34
C ILE A 310 -29.83 -2.34 -13.47
N GLU A 311 -30.00 -1.11 -13.99
CA GLU A 311 -29.77 0.11 -13.21
C GLU A 311 -30.75 0.21 -12.03
N LEU A 312 -32.03 -0.10 -12.28
CA LEU A 312 -33.03 -0.13 -11.21
C LEU A 312 -32.74 -1.24 -10.19
N ALA A 313 -32.36 -2.44 -10.65
CA ALA A 313 -31.98 -3.54 -9.76
C ALA A 313 -30.80 -3.19 -8.87
N GLU A 314 -29.81 -2.46 -9.40
CA GLU A 314 -28.66 -1.98 -8.66
C GLU A 314 -29.05 -0.96 -7.58
N GLU A 315 -29.88 0.04 -7.92
CA GLU A 315 -30.33 1.04 -6.94
C GLU A 315 -31.22 0.44 -5.84
N VAL A 316 -32.08 -0.52 -6.18
CA VAL A 316 -32.88 -1.26 -5.19
C VAL A 316 -31.97 -2.10 -4.30
N ALA A 317 -30.95 -2.76 -4.86
CA ALA A 317 -29.95 -3.51 -4.09
C ALA A 317 -29.17 -2.60 -3.13
N LYS A 318 -28.77 -1.40 -3.56
CA LYS A 318 -28.15 -0.38 -2.71
C LYS A 318 -29.07 0.05 -1.57
N LEU A 319 -30.36 0.23 -1.84
CA LEU A 319 -31.35 0.57 -0.80
C LEU A 319 -31.50 -0.56 0.23
N VAL A 320 -31.62 -1.82 -0.20
CA VAL A 320 -31.68 -2.98 0.71
C VAL A 320 -30.41 -3.06 1.57
N ASN A 321 -29.25 -2.83 0.95
CA ASN A 321 -27.98 -2.78 1.65
C ASN A 321 -27.95 -1.71 2.76
N VAL A 322 -28.43 -0.50 2.45
CA VAL A 322 -28.54 0.60 3.42
C VAL A 322 -29.48 0.23 4.57
N ILE A 323 -30.69 -0.26 4.28
CA ILE A 323 -31.66 -0.63 5.31
C ILE A 323 -31.06 -1.71 6.23
N GLY A 324 -30.37 -2.71 5.66
CA GLY A 324 -29.73 -3.77 6.42
C GLY A 324 -28.62 -3.27 7.36
N ILE A 325 -27.78 -2.35 6.89
CA ILE A 325 -26.71 -1.74 7.70
C ILE A 325 -27.29 -0.94 8.87
N GLU A 326 -28.33 -0.13 8.61
CA GLU A 326 -29.01 0.66 9.65
C GLU A 326 -29.67 -0.25 10.69
N LEU A 327 -30.40 -1.29 10.27
CA LEU A 327 -31.01 -2.27 11.17
C LEU A 327 -29.97 -3.00 12.03
N LYS A 328 -28.81 -3.35 11.45
CA LYS A 328 -27.69 -3.91 12.20
C LYS A 328 -27.13 -2.91 13.22
N SER A 329 -27.01 -1.64 12.88
CA SER A 329 -26.56 -0.59 13.82
C SER A 329 -27.52 -0.46 14.99
N ILE A 330 -28.83 -0.39 14.70
CA ILE A 330 -29.90 -0.36 15.71
C ILE A 330 -29.83 -1.60 16.60
N TRP A 331 -29.59 -2.79 16.04
CA TRP A 331 -29.45 -4.00 16.83
C TRP A 331 -28.27 -3.92 17.81
N VAL A 332 -27.11 -3.43 17.36
CA VAL A 332 -25.90 -3.30 18.18
C VAL A 332 -26.10 -2.30 19.32
N GLU A 333 -26.64 -1.12 19.05
CA GLU A 333 -26.92 -0.10 20.07
C GLU A 333 -28.04 -0.53 21.02
N GLY A 334 -29.12 -1.10 20.48
CA GLY A 334 -30.26 -1.59 21.24
C GLY A 334 -29.92 -2.77 22.15
N SER A 335 -28.96 -3.61 21.77
CA SER A 335 -28.54 -4.76 22.61
C SER A 335 -28.02 -4.35 23.99
N ALA A 336 -27.47 -3.14 24.13
CA ALA A 336 -26.98 -2.60 25.40
C ALA A 336 -28.06 -1.84 26.19
N ASN A 337 -28.98 -1.16 25.50
CA ASN A 337 -29.88 -0.17 26.10
C ASN A 337 -31.35 -0.61 26.16
N SER A 338 -31.84 -1.29 25.12
CA SER A 338 -33.25 -1.66 24.97
C SER A 338 -33.43 -2.99 24.18
N PRO A 339 -33.50 -4.14 24.86
CA PRO A 339 -33.50 -5.46 24.21
C PRO A 339 -34.73 -5.75 23.33
N GLN A 340 -35.89 -5.14 23.58
CA GLN A 340 -37.11 -5.40 22.81
C GLN A 340 -37.01 -4.84 21.39
N GLU A 341 -36.45 -3.65 21.26
CA GLU A 341 -36.20 -2.92 20.01
C GLU A 341 -35.14 -3.63 19.19
N SER A 342 -34.11 -4.18 19.84
CA SER A 342 -33.09 -5.02 19.21
C SER A 342 -33.71 -6.27 18.56
N ILE A 343 -34.62 -6.97 19.26
CA ILE A 343 -35.33 -8.14 18.70
C ILE A 343 -36.20 -7.73 17.50
N LYS A 344 -36.89 -6.59 17.56
CA LYS A 344 -37.69 -6.08 16.44
C LYS A 344 -36.82 -5.74 15.23
N ALA A 345 -35.71 -5.03 15.43
CA ALA A 345 -34.78 -4.68 14.36
C ALA A 345 -34.22 -5.93 13.66
N TYR A 346 -33.90 -6.97 14.43
CA TYR A 346 -33.43 -8.24 13.84
C TYR A 346 -34.52 -8.93 13.01
N LYS A 347 -35.78 -8.94 13.45
CA LYS A 347 -36.89 -9.50 12.65
C LYS A 347 -37.07 -8.78 11.32
N LEU A 348 -36.95 -7.45 11.30
CA LEU A 348 -36.98 -6.68 10.06
C LEU A 348 -35.79 -7.01 9.17
N LEU A 349 -34.59 -7.18 9.75
CA LEU A 349 -33.39 -7.58 9.01
C LEU A 349 -33.56 -8.97 8.39
N GLU A 350 -34.09 -9.94 9.16
CA GLU A 350 -34.34 -11.31 8.73
C GLU A 350 -35.28 -11.37 7.52
N ASN A 351 -36.30 -10.52 7.47
CA ASN A 351 -37.21 -10.41 6.32
C ASN A 351 -36.52 -9.88 5.03
N LEU A 352 -35.41 -9.15 5.16
CA LEU A 352 -34.65 -8.62 4.01
C LEU A 352 -33.59 -9.58 3.48
N LEU A 353 -33.17 -10.57 4.28
CA LEU A 353 -32.10 -11.51 3.90
C LEU A 353 -32.40 -12.30 2.61
N PRO A 354 -33.62 -12.81 2.35
CA PRO A 354 -33.92 -13.50 1.11
C PRO A 354 -33.78 -12.59 -0.12
N MET A 355 -34.15 -11.32 0.01
CA MET A 355 -34.01 -10.32 -1.05
C MET A 355 -32.53 -10.01 -1.32
N ALA A 356 -31.72 -9.87 -0.27
CA ALA A 356 -30.27 -9.70 -0.39
C ALA A 356 -29.61 -10.91 -1.08
N LEU A 357 -30.03 -12.15 -0.77
CA LEU A 357 -29.56 -13.35 -1.48
C LEU A 357 -29.98 -13.40 -2.95
N GLY A 358 -31.19 -12.94 -3.25
CA GLY A 358 -31.67 -12.78 -4.62
C GLY A 358 -30.78 -11.83 -5.44
N PHE A 359 -30.43 -10.68 -4.87
CA PHE A 359 -29.51 -9.72 -5.49
C PHE A 359 -28.10 -10.27 -5.63
N LEU A 360 -27.58 -10.97 -4.62
CA LEU A 360 -26.28 -11.64 -4.68
C LEU A 360 -26.21 -12.70 -5.79
N SER A 361 -27.34 -13.35 -6.09
CA SER A 361 -27.43 -14.41 -7.09
C SER A 361 -27.60 -13.87 -8.53
N ASN A 362 -27.88 -12.58 -8.70
CA ASN A 362 -28.16 -11.94 -9.99
C ASN A 362 -26.97 -12.07 -10.94
N GLU A 363 -27.17 -12.32 -12.24
CA GLU A 363 -26.08 -12.47 -13.22
C GLU A 363 -25.14 -11.26 -13.26
N SER A 364 -25.67 -10.03 -13.16
CA SER A 364 -24.86 -8.80 -13.13
C SER A 364 -24.04 -8.68 -11.84
N MET A 365 -22.75 -8.39 -12.02
CA MET A 365 -21.83 -8.17 -10.90
C MET A 365 -22.09 -6.84 -10.18
N SER A 366 -22.58 -5.81 -10.88
CA SER A 366 -22.87 -4.50 -10.25
C SER A 366 -24.01 -4.62 -9.22
N VAL A 367 -25.04 -5.41 -9.55
CA VAL A 367 -26.16 -5.73 -8.65
C VAL A 367 -25.68 -6.60 -7.48
N SER A 368 -24.88 -7.63 -7.76
CA SER A 368 -24.35 -8.54 -6.73
C SER A 368 -23.49 -7.80 -5.70
N SER A 369 -22.58 -6.93 -6.16
CA SER A 369 -21.64 -6.19 -5.30
C SER A 369 -22.32 -5.17 -4.39
N SER A 370 -23.48 -4.65 -4.81
CA SER A 370 -24.26 -3.66 -4.06
C SER A 370 -24.74 -4.16 -2.68
N VAL A 371 -24.87 -5.48 -2.47
CA VAL A 371 -25.30 -6.08 -1.19
C VAL A 371 -24.15 -6.66 -0.35
N PHE A 372 -22.90 -6.64 -0.81
CA PHE A 372 -21.78 -7.28 -0.12
C PHE A 372 -21.56 -6.73 1.29
N THR A 373 -21.74 -5.42 1.48
CA THR A 373 -21.51 -4.76 2.77
C THR A 373 -22.53 -5.25 3.80
N MET A 374 -23.82 -5.26 3.47
CA MET A 374 -24.89 -5.77 4.34
C MET A 374 -24.66 -7.23 4.73
N ILE A 375 -24.27 -8.09 3.79
CA ILE A 375 -24.01 -9.50 4.07
C ILE A 375 -22.81 -9.64 5.02
N SER A 376 -21.71 -8.91 4.77
CA SER A 376 -20.53 -8.87 5.65
C SER A 376 -20.88 -8.44 7.08
N GLU A 377 -21.68 -7.39 7.21
CA GLU A 377 -22.11 -6.84 8.49
C GLU A 377 -23.07 -7.79 9.22
N THR A 378 -23.95 -8.47 8.49
CA THR A 378 -24.84 -9.50 9.05
C THR A 378 -24.03 -10.68 9.56
N LEU A 379 -23.06 -11.18 8.80
CA LEU A 379 -22.15 -12.25 9.24
C LEU A 379 -21.35 -11.85 10.48
N THR A 380 -20.92 -10.59 10.56
CA THR A 380 -20.22 -10.04 11.73
C THR A 380 -21.15 -9.98 12.96
N LEU A 381 -22.41 -9.61 12.77
CA LEU A 381 -23.44 -9.66 13.81
C LEU A 381 -23.66 -11.10 14.31
N LEU A 382 -23.81 -12.07 13.41
CA LEU A 382 -23.97 -13.49 13.79
C LEU A 382 -22.74 -14.02 14.56
N LYS A 383 -21.52 -13.64 14.15
CA LYS A 383 -20.29 -13.98 14.89
C LYS A 383 -20.30 -13.39 16.31
N LYS A 384 -20.79 -12.16 16.46
CA LYS A 384 -20.91 -11.50 17.77
C LYS A 384 -21.95 -12.21 18.67
N GLN A 385 -23.08 -12.64 18.12
CA GLN A 385 -24.09 -13.42 18.84
C GLN A 385 -23.51 -14.75 19.35
N GLN A 386 -22.82 -15.49 18.47
CA GLN A 386 -22.21 -16.77 18.82
C GLN A 386 -21.12 -16.62 19.91
N LYS A 387 -20.27 -15.58 19.81
CA LYS A 387 -19.27 -15.26 20.85
C LYS A 387 -19.89 -14.91 22.20
N SER A 388 -21.12 -14.40 22.21
CA SER A 388 -21.86 -14.08 23.43
C SER A 388 -22.57 -15.31 24.04
N GLY A 389 -22.40 -16.51 23.45
CA GLY A 389 -22.96 -17.77 23.93
C GLY A 389 -24.38 -18.08 23.42
N VAL A 390 -24.94 -17.24 22.54
CA VAL A 390 -26.27 -17.47 21.93
C VAL A 390 -26.11 -18.46 20.77
N GLN A 391 -26.88 -19.55 20.80
CA GLN A 391 -26.91 -20.51 19.69
C GLN A 391 -27.64 -19.91 18.48
N LEU A 392 -27.16 -20.25 17.28
CA LEU A 392 -27.79 -19.83 16.03
C LEU A 392 -29.19 -20.46 15.89
N SER A 393 -30.14 -19.68 15.39
CA SER A 393 -31.49 -20.18 15.10
C SER A 393 -31.49 -21.10 13.87
N PRO A 394 -32.47 -22.00 13.73
CA PRO A 394 -32.60 -22.83 12.52
C PRO A 394 -32.70 -22.00 11.23
N GLN A 395 -33.37 -20.85 11.28
CA GLN A 395 -33.49 -19.92 10.15
C GLN A 395 -32.14 -19.29 9.77
N GLN A 396 -31.32 -18.93 10.76
CA GLN A 396 -29.96 -18.43 10.53
C GLN A 396 -29.08 -19.50 9.87
N THR A 397 -29.16 -20.75 10.33
CA THR A 397 -28.40 -21.86 9.73
C THR A 397 -28.83 -22.13 8.29
N LEU A 398 -30.14 -22.13 8.00
CA LEU A 398 -30.66 -22.26 6.63
C LEU A 398 -30.15 -21.13 5.72
N PHE A 399 -30.22 -19.88 6.19
CA PHE A 399 -29.68 -18.73 5.46
C PHE A 399 -28.18 -18.88 5.17
N LEU A 400 -27.37 -19.34 6.13
CA LEU A 400 -25.94 -19.56 5.93
C LEU A 400 -25.66 -20.68 4.91
N GLY A 401 -26.50 -21.72 4.88
CA GLY A 401 -26.45 -22.77 3.86
C GLY A 401 -26.78 -22.26 2.45
N GLU A 402 -27.83 -21.45 2.30
CA GLU A 402 -28.18 -20.81 1.03
C GLU A 402 -27.09 -19.83 0.57
N LEU A 403 -26.59 -19.00 1.49
CA LEU A 403 -25.49 -18.08 1.23
C LEU A 403 -24.22 -18.82 0.77
N LEU A 404 -23.91 -19.97 1.36
CA LEU A 404 -22.79 -20.81 0.95
C LEU A 404 -22.94 -21.28 -0.50
N GLN A 405 -24.12 -21.76 -0.88
CA GLN A 405 -24.40 -22.24 -2.24
C GLN A 405 -24.30 -21.10 -3.27
N VAL A 406 -24.91 -19.96 -2.97
CA VAL A 406 -24.86 -18.76 -3.85
C VAL A 406 -23.42 -18.25 -3.98
N SER A 407 -22.69 -18.17 -2.87
CA SER A 407 -21.29 -17.72 -2.86
C SER A 407 -20.41 -18.64 -3.72
N VAL A 408 -20.57 -19.96 -3.60
CA VAL A 408 -19.80 -20.92 -4.41
C VAL A 408 -20.15 -20.83 -5.90
N LYS A 409 -21.43 -20.65 -6.25
CA LYS A 409 -21.85 -20.43 -7.64
C LYS A 409 -21.22 -19.16 -8.21
N LYS A 410 -21.14 -18.09 -7.42
CA LYS A 410 -20.57 -16.79 -7.82
C LYS A 410 -19.05 -16.73 -7.91
N LEU A 411 -18.34 -17.78 -7.51
CA LEU A 411 -16.89 -17.91 -7.72
C LEU A 411 -16.53 -18.34 -9.16
N GLN A 412 -17.50 -18.81 -9.95
CA GLN A 412 -17.28 -19.32 -11.31
C GLN A 412 -16.95 -18.21 -12.30
N TYR A 413 -16.16 -18.56 -13.32
CA TYR A 413 -16.01 -17.72 -14.51
C TYR A 413 -17.31 -17.69 -15.32
N ASN A 414 -17.52 -16.59 -16.07
CA ASN A 414 -18.58 -16.51 -17.07
C ASN A 414 -18.36 -17.57 -18.16
N GLN A 415 -19.45 -18.10 -18.73
CA GLN A 415 -19.38 -19.18 -19.73
C GLN A 415 -18.67 -18.73 -21.01
N ASP A 416 -18.79 -17.45 -21.34
CA ASP A 416 -18.21 -16.84 -22.54
C ASP A 416 -16.77 -16.32 -22.31
N PHE A 417 -16.17 -16.58 -21.14
CA PHE A 417 -14.83 -16.10 -20.83
C PHE A 417 -13.77 -16.81 -21.68
N GLU A 418 -13.04 -16.05 -22.50
CA GLU A 418 -11.90 -16.52 -23.27
C GLU A 418 -10.63 -15.80 -22.84
N LEU A 419 -9.55 -16.57 -22.65
CA LEU A 419 -8.25 -15.99 -22.30
C LEU A 419 -7.60 -15.43 -23.57
N GLY A 420 -7.52 -14.10 -23.68
CA GLY A 420 -6.79 -13.43 -24.76
C GLY A 420 -5.32 -13.87 -24.81
N GLU A 421 -4.76 -14.10 -26.00
CA GLU A 421 -3.41 -14.67 -26.19
C GLU A 421 -2.27 -13.85 -25.52
N ASN A 422 -2.55 -12.58 -25.21
CA ASN A 422 -1.62 -11.64 -24.55
C ASN A 422 -2.04 -11.24 -23.12
N SER A 423 -3.13 -11.79 -22.59
CA SER A 423 -3.61 -11.47 -21.24
C SER A 423 -2.67 -12.05 -20.17
N LYS A 424 -2.25 -11.21 -19.23
CA LYS A 424 -1.39 -11.57 -18.10
C LYS A 424 -2.26 -12.07 -16.94
N LEU A 425 -2.55 -13.37 -16.91
CA LEU A 425 -3.38 -14.00 -15.87
C LEU A 425 -2.75 -13.88 -14.46
N GLY A 426 -3.06 -12.82 -13.70
CA GLY A 426 -2.53 -12.56 -12.35
C GLY A 426 -1.51 -11.42 -12.29
N CYS A 427 -2.04 -10.24 -11.96
CA CYS A 427 -1.38 -8.94 -11.84
C CYS A 427 0.03 -8.93 -11.21
N ILE A 428 0.92 -8.12 -11.80
CA ILE A 428 1.40 -6.82 -11.25
C ILE A 428 2.25 -6.17 -12.38
N ASN A 429 1.85 -4.96 -12.79
CA ASN A 429 2.51 -4.00 -13.70
C ASN A 429 2.56 -4.36 -15.20
N THR A 430 1.63 -3.82 -16.01
CA THR A 430 1.91 -3.01 -17.22
C THR A 430 0.61 -2.33 -17.69
N GLU A 431 0.64 -1.01 -17.85
CA GLU A 431 -0.48 -0.09 -18.08
C GLU A 431 -1.12 -0.12 -19.49
N LEU A 432 -1.27 -1.27 -20.16
CA LEU A 432 -1.67 -1.26 -21.59
C LEU A 432 -2.67 -2.32 -22.07
N ALA A 433 -3.68 -2.70 -21.27
CA ALA A 433 -4.87 -3.39 -21.78
C ALA A 433 -6.14 -2.94 -21.05
N TYR A 434 -6.70 -1.80 -21.49
CA TYR A 434 -7.77 -1.11 -20.76
C TYR A 434 -9.17 -1.76 -20.79
N ASP A 435 -9.40 -2.84 -21.55
CA ASP A 435 -10.74 -3.44 -21.65
C ASP A 435 -10.83 -4.88 -21.09
N ASP A 436 -9.84 -5.76 -21.33
CA ASP A 436 -9.87 -7.17 -20.83
C ASP A 436 -9.37 -7.32 -19.38
N ASP A 437 -8.47 -6.43 -18.91
CA ASP A 437 -7.92 -6.49 -17.55
C ASP A 437 -9.00 -6.15 -16.49
N ASP A 438 -10.07 -5.45 -16.88
CA ASP A 438 -11.14 -4.99 -15.99
C ASP A 438 -12.07 -6.14 -15.58
N GLU A 439 -12.47 -7.04 -16.48
CA GLU A 439 -13.35 -8.17 -16.12
C GLU A 439 -12.68 -9.18 -15.17
N GLU A 440 -11.40 -9.52 -15.42
CA GLU A 440 -10.64 -10.41 -14.53
C GLU A 440 -10.38 -9.74 -13.17
N ALA A 441 -10.04 -8.45 -13.15
CA ALA A 441 -9.86 -7.70 -11.91
C ALA A 441 -11.16 -7.63 -11.08
N ILE A 442 -12.31 -7.41 -11.74
CA ILE A 442 -13.63 -7.42 -11.09
C ILE A 442 -13.93 -8.81 -10.50
N LEU A 443 -13.65 -9.89 -11.24
CA LEU A 443 -13.83 -11.26 -10.74
C LEU A 443 -12.91 -11.55 -9.55
N LEU A 444 -11.63 -11.15 -9.60
CA LEU A 444 -10.67 -11.36 -8.51
C LEU A 444 -11.08 -10.59 -7.24
N ASN A 445 -11.51 -9.34 -7.38
CA ASN A 445 -12.05 -8.57 -6.25
C ASN A 445 -13.30 -9.24 -5.67
N THR A 446 -14.18 -9.75 -6.53
CA THR A 446 -15.36 -10.51 -6.13
C THR A 446 -14.99 -11.78 -5.37
N ARG A 447 -14.05 -12.59 -5.88
CA ARG A 447 -13.53 -13.78 -5.21
C ARG A 447 -12.95 -13.44 -3.84
N HIS A 448 -12.25 -12.31 -3.72
CA HIS A 448 -11.73 -11.84 -2.43
C HIS A 448 -12.85 -11.52 -1.42
N GLN A 449 -13.92 -10.85 -1.85
CA GLN A 449 -15.07 -10.56 -0.98
C GLN A 449 -15.85 -11.84 -0.60
N LEU A 450 -16.16 -12.70 -1.58
CA LEU A 450 -16.86 -13.96 -1.35
C LEU A 450 -16.05 -14.90 -0.44
N ARG A 451 -14.72 -14.88 -0.53
CA ARG A 451 -13.84 -15.60 0.40
C ARG A 451 -14.06 -15.17 1.85
N GLN A 452 -14.27 -13.88 2.12
CA GLN A 452 -14.57 -13.42 3.47
C GLN A 452 -15.92 -13.98 3.97
N PHE A 453 -16.89 -14.18 3.07
CA PHE A 453 -18.16 -14.85 3.41
C PHE A 453 -17.91 -16.32 3.74
N LEU A 454 -17.15 -17.05 2.92
CA LEU A 454 -16.79 -18.45 3.17
C LEU A 454 -16.05 -18.61 4.51
N ASP A 455 -15.08 -17.74 4.81
CA ASP A 455 -14.35 -17.73 6.09
C ASP A 455 -15.29 -17.46 7.28
N ALA A 456 -16.27 -16.59 7.09
CA ALA A 456 -17.29 -16.32 8.10
C ALA A 456 -18.23 -17.51 8.32
N ILE A 457 -18.70 -18.15 7.25
CA ILE A 457 -19.57 -19.34 7.31
C ILE A 457 -18.82 -20.50 7.97
N LEU A 458 -17.56 -20.74 7.61
CA LEU A 458 -16.70 -21.75 8.25
C LEU A 458 -16.52 -21.51 9.76
N SER A 459 -16.52 -20.25 10.20
CA SER A 459 -16.47 -19.91 11.62
C SER A 459 -17.80 -20.14 12.33
N LEU A 460 -18.93 -19.90 11.66
CA LEU A 460 -20.26 -19.98 12.24
C LEU A 460 -20.81 -21.41 12.26
N VAL A 461 -20.73 -22.11 11.11
CA VAL A 461 -21.29 -23.45 10.88
C VAL A 461 -20.24 -24.35 10.20
N PRO A 462 -19.19 -24.79 10.93
CA PRO A 462 -18.06 -25.51 10.35
C PRO A 462 -18.43 -26.86 9.72
N ASN A 463 -19.39 -27.60 10.31
CA ASN A 463 -19.74 -28.95 9.84
C ASN A 463 -20.46 -28.92 8.49
N GLU A 464 -21.43 -28.02 8.32
CA GLU A 464 -22.17 -27.86 7.06
C GLU A 464 -21.26 -27.32 5.96
N TYR A 465 -20.42 -26.35 6.30
CA TYR A 465 -19.40 -25.82 5.38
C TYR A 465 -18.46 -26.92 4.87
N GLU A 466 -17.85 -27.69 5.79
CA GLU A 466 -16.93 -28.76 5.42
C GLU A 466 -17.64 -29.85 4.60
N SER A 467 -18.88 -30.21 4.97
CA SER A 467 -19.66 -31.21 4.23
C SER A 467 -19.92 -30.77 2.79
N TYR A 468 -20.39 -29.53 2.59
CA TYR A 468 -20.72 -29.01 1.26
C TYR A 468 -19.48 -28.82 0.38
N ILE A 469 -18.45 -28.11 0.89
CA ILE A 469 -17.24 -27.80 0.11
C ILE A 469 -16.48 -29.08 -0.25
N LEU A 470 -16.29 -30.01 0.69
CA LEU A 470 -15.60 -31.26 0.40
C LEU A 470 -16.42 -32.16 -0.51
N SER A 471 -17.75 -32.18 -0.40
CA SER A 471 -18.61 -32.92 -1.33
C SER A 471 -18.47 -32.36 -2.74
N ALA A 472 -18.56 -31.04 -2.92
CA ALA A 472 -18.44 -30.39 -4.22
C ALA A 472 -17.07 -30.66 -4.88
N ILE A 473 -15.98 -30.58 -4.11
CA ILE A 473 -14.63 -30.88 -4.60
C ILE A 473 -14.50 -32.36 -4.98
N LYS A 474 -14.86 -33.28 -4.07
CA LYS A 474 -14.71 -34.73 -4.29
C LYS A 474 -15.56 -35.21 -5.45
N GLU A 475 -16.81 -34.75 -5.53
CA GLU A 475 -17.72 -35.08 -6.63
C GLU A 475 -17.14 -34.64 -7.98
N THR A 476 -16.63 -33.41 -8.07
CA THR A 476 -16.04 -32.91 -9.33
C THR A 476 -14.82 -33.72 -9.74
N TYR A 477 -13.88 -33.99 -8.83
CA TYR A 477 -12.68 -34.78 -9.15
C TYR A 477 -12.98 -36.24 -9.49
N THR A 478 -13.94 -36.88 -8.83
CA THR A 478 -14.37 -38.24 -9.17
C THR A 478 -15.06 -38.29 -10.54
N ARG A 479 -15.88 -37.30 -10.88
CA ARG A 479 -16.47 -37.18 -12.23
C ARG A 479 -15.39 -37.01 -13.30
N ILE A 480 -14.35 -36.20 -13.05
CA ILE A 480 -13.22 -36.07 -13.98
C ILE A 480 -12.51 -37.42 -14.18
N GLN A 481 -12.30 -38.18 -13.09
CA GLN A 481 -11.64 -39.49 -13.17
C GLN A 481 -12.48 -40.53 -13.93
N GLN A 482 -13.81 -40.48 -13.81
CA GLN A 482 -14.73 -41.45 -14.43
C GLN A 482 -15.10 -41.11 -15.87
N TYR A 483 -15.35 -39.82 -16.18
CA TYR A 483 -15.93 -39.38 -17.45
C TYR A 483 -15.00 -38.49 -18.28
N GLY A 484 -13.89 -38.00 -17.71
CA GLY A 484 -12.95 -37.10 -18.38
C GLY A 484 -13.42 -35.66 -18.49
N LEU A 485 -12.56 -34.81 -19.08
CA LEU A 485 -12.82 -33.39 -19.33
C LEU A 485 -13.34 -33.15 -20.75
N VAL A 486 -14.24 -32.17 -20.91
CA VAL A 486 -14.68 -31.70 -22.23
C VAL A 486 -13.51 -31.05 -22.97
N GLN A 487 -13.19 -31.52 -24.18
CA GLN A 487 -12.01 -31.10 -24.94
C GLN A 487 -12.26 -29.98 -25.96
N SER A 488 -13.52 -29.61 -26.22
CA SER A 488 -13.92 -28.61 -27.23
C SER A 488 -15.14 -27.80 -26.78
N SER A 489 -15.05 -26.47 -26.88
CA SER A 489 -16.16 -25.52 -26.62
C SER A 489 -17.39 -25.80 -27.49
N GLU A 490 -17.20 -26.30 -28.72
CA GLU A 490 -18.26 -26.28 -29.75
C GLU A 490 -19.22 -27.48 -29.79
N LYS A 491 -19.11 -28.48 -28.90
CA LYS A 491 -20.07 -29.62 -28.86
C LYS A 491 -20.41 -30.07 -27.44
N ALA A 492 -21.15 -29.24 -26.72
CA ALA A 492 -21.73 -29.56 -25.41
C ALA A 492 -22.91 -30.57 -25.46
N ALA A 493 -22.97 -31.49 -26.43
CA ALA A 493 -24.20 -32.24 -26.72
C ALA A 493 -24.04 -33.77 -26.89
N THR A 494 -22.98 -34.41 -26.35
CA THR A 494 -22.90 -35.88 -26.42
C THR A 494 -22.78 -36.61 -25.08
N ASN A 495 -22.48 -35.95 -23.95
CA ASN A 495 -22.55 -36.58 -22.62
C ASN A 495 -22.78 -35.51 -21.53
N GLU A 496 -23.96 -35.50 -20.88
CA GLU A 496 -24.29 -34.61 -19.75
C GLU A 496 -23.35 -34.78 -18.53
N ASN A 497 -22.58 -35.87 -18.48
CA ASN A 497 -21.72 -36.24 -17.34
C ASN A 497 -20.26 -35.75 -17.46
N GLN A 498 -19.86 -35.11 -18.55
CA GLN A 498 -18.49 -34.59 -18.70
C GLN A 498 -18.31 -33.25 -18.00
N VAL A 499 -17.15 -33.06 -17.36
CA VAL A 499 -16.85 -31.86 -16.57
C VAL A 499 -16.26 -30.77 -17.47
N THR A 500 -16.80 -29.56 -17.37
CA THR A 500 -16.31 -28.38 -18.11
C THR A 500 -15.05 -27.82 -17.46
N TRP A 501 -14.27 -27.04 -18.21
CA TRP A 501 -13.07 -26.39 -17.66
C TRP A 501 -13.39 -25.45 -16.50
N ILE A 502 -14.55 -24.78 -16.52
CA ILE A 502 -15.03 -23.88 -15.46
C ILE A 502 -15.29 -24.66 -14.16
N GLN A 503 -15.92 -25.83 -14.26
CA GLN A 503 -16.15 -26.69 -13.09
C GLN A 503 -14.83 -27.25 -12.55
N ALA A 504 -13.89 -27.63 -13.42
CA ALA A 504 -12.57 -28.10 -13.03
C ALA A 504 -11.75 -26.99 -12.34
N GLU A 505 -11.77 -25.76 -12.87
CA GLU A 505 -11.14 -24.59 -12.26
C GLU A 505 -11.75 -24.28 -10.90
N LEU A 506 -13.08 -24.26 -10.78
CA LEU A 506 -13.77 -24.02 -9.52
C LEU A 506 -13.36 -25.05 -8.46
N ALA A 507 -13.27 -26.33 -8.81
CA ALA A 507 -12.84 -27.37 -7.87
C ALA A 507 -11.41 -27.15 -7.37
N ILE A 508 -10.48 -26.72 -8.24
CA ILE A 508 -9.13 -26.33 -7.83
C ILE A 508 -9.17 -25.09 -6.94
N HIS A 509 -9.93 -24.06 -7.31
CA HIS A 509 -10.06 -22.84 -6.54
C HIS A 509 -10.61 -23.10 -5.13
N LEU A 510 -11.69 -23.90 -5.01
CA LEU A 510 -12.24 -24.33 -3.71
C LEU A 510 -11.22 -25.15 -2.91
N THR A 511 -10.41 -25.99 -3.57
CA THR A 511 -9.32 -26.71 -2.93
C THR A 511 -8.27 -25.76 -2.35
N GLN A 512 -7.87 -24.73 -3.11
CA GLN A 512 -6.94 -23.69 -2.64
C GLN A 512 -7.52 -22.92 -1.45
N VAL A 513 -8.77 -22.47 -1.53
CA VAL A 513 -9.47 -21.78 -0.44
C VAL A 513 -9.50 -22.64 0.81
N TYR A 514 -9.86 -23.93 0.69
CA TYR A 514 -9.91 -24.85 1.81
C TYR A 514 -8.52 -25.09 2.45
N ILE A 515 -7.46 -25.23 1.64
CA ILE A 515 -6.08 -25.35 2.12
C ILE A 515 -5.66 -24.10 2.91
N GLU A 516 -5.93 -22.91 2.38
CA GLU A 516 -5.56 -21.65 3.04
C GLU A 516 -6.35 -21.43 4.33
N GLN A 517 -7.64 -21.76 4.36
CA GLN A 517 -8.47 -21.74 5.55
C GLN A 517 -7.93 -22.65 6.65
N CYS A 518 -7.47 -23.85 6.28
CA CYS A 518 -6.82 -24.77 7.20
C CYS A 518 -5.47 -24.22 7.70
N SER A 519 -4.68 -23.58 6.82
CA SER A 519 -3.40 -22.94 7.14
C SER A 519 -3.53 -21.74 8.09
N SER A 520 -4.63 -20.97 8.01
CA SER A 520 -4.89 -19.86 8.93
C SER A 520 -5.06 -20.29 10.39
N ARG A 521 -5.40 -21.57 10.63
CA ARG A 521 -5.54 -22.18 11.95
C ARG A 521 -4.22 -22.84 12.43
N GLY A 522 -3.11 -22.69 11.70
CA GLY A 522 -1.78 -23.26 11.99
C GLY A 522 -1.14 -23.86 10.74
N GLY A 523 0.15 -24.22 10.78
CA GLY A 523 0.84 -24.78 9.61
C GLY A 523 0.07 -25.94 8.96
N ILE A 524 0.19 -26.09 7.64
CA ILE A 524 -0.48 -27.16 6.88
C ILE A 524 -0.06 -28.51 7.48
N ILE A 525 -1.04 -29.28 7.97
CA ILE A 525 -0.81 -30.64 8.48
C ILE A 525 -1.43 -31.60 7.49
N VAL A 526 -0.58 -32.32 6.77
CA VAL A 526 -1.00 -33.24 5.69
C VAL A 526 -1.25 -34.67 6.20
N ALA A 527 -0.69 -35.03 7.36
CA ALA A 527 -0.86 -36.34 7.98
C ALA A 527 -1.13 -36.23 9.49
N LYS A 528 -1.99 -37.10 10.03
CA LYS A 528 -2.23 -37.25 11.47
C LYS A 528 -1.05 -37.99 12.10
N GLN A 529 -0.61 -37.56 13.29
CA GLN A 529 0.38 -38.30 14.06
C GLN A 529 -0.22 -39.62 14.54
N ILE A 530 0.59 -40.68 14.57
CA ILE A 530 0.22 -41.97 15.17
C ILE A 530 0.06 -41.74 16.68
N ASP A 531 -1.10 -42.10 17.25
CA ASP A 531 -1.40 -41.94 18.67
C ASP A 531 -0.31 -42.61 19.53
N SER A 532 0.34 -41.79 20.37
CA SER A 532 1.00 -42.27 21.58
C SER A 532 0.35 -41.57 22.77
N ASP A 533 0.16 -42.33 23.85
CA ASP A 533 -0.55 -42.02 25.10
C ASP A 533 -0.76 -40.52 25.44
N PRO A 534 -1.97 -40.10 25.84
CA PRO A 534 -2.30 -38.70 26.14
C PRO A 534 -1.53 -38.08 27.34
N ASN A 535 -0.73 -38.86 28.07
CA ASN A 535 0.05 -38.41 29.23
C ASN A 535 1.52 -38.07 28.96
N VAL A 536 2.05 -38.28 27.76
CA VAL A 536 3.44 -37.90 27.44
C VAL A 536 3.47 -36.59 26.65
N LYS A 537 3.85 -35.48 27.30
CA LYS A 537 4.15 -34.21 26.63
C LYS A 537 5.47 -34.33 25.86
N VAL A 538 5.44 -34.93 24.67
CA VAL A 538 6.58 -34.86 23.74
C VAL A 538 6.62 -33.47 23.10
N SER A 539 7.80 -32.84 23.17
CA SER A 539 8.10 -31.53 22.59
C SER A 539 8.04 -31.57 21.06
N ARG A 540 7.63 -30.48 20.41
CA ARG A 540 7.47 -30.31 18.93
C ARG A 540 8.73 -30.59 18.08
N ASN A 541 9.85 -30.97 18.70
CA ASN A 541 11.14 -31.22 18.05
C ASN A 541 11.48 -32.72 17.89
N ALA A 542 10.53 -33.64 18.03
CA ALA A 542 10.74 -35.04 17.68
C ALA A 542 10.44 -35.29 16.19
N ILE A 543 11.26 -34.74 15.29
CA ILE A 543 11.29 -35.16 13.88
C ILE A 543 12.62 -35.89 13.64
N GLN A 544 12.65 -37.14 14.08
CA GLN A 544 13.44 -38.20 13.44
C GLN A 544 12.57 -39.46 13.46
N MET A 545 11.47 -39.42 12.71
CA MET A 545 10.82 -40.65 12.26
C MET A 545 11.51 -41.11 10.97
N SER A 546 11.85 -42.40 10.88
CA SER A 546 12.40 -43.03 9.67
C SER A 546 11.49 -42.81 8.45
N ALA A 547 12.07 -42.73 7.26
CA ALA A 547 11.34 -42.48 6.00
C ALA A 547 10.20 -43.48 5.75
N GLU A 548 10.36 -44.73 6.20
CA GLU A 548 9.35 -45.80 6.10
C GLU A 548 8.10 -45.55 6.97
N ASN A 549 8.23 -44.87 8.12
CA ASN A 549 7.08 -44.57 8.98
C ASN A 549 6.30 -43.33 8.52
N LYS A 550 6.85 -42.50 7.64
CA LYS A 550 6.17 -41.32 7.08
C LYS A 550 5.17 -41.69 5.98
N SER A 551 5.45 -42.72 5.18
CA SER A 551 4.59 -43.15 4.08
C SER A 551 3.30 -43.86 4.50
N GLN A 552 3.29 -44.43 5.72
CA GLN A 552 2.15 -45.15 6.30
C GLN A 552 1.22 -44.26 7.15
N ALA A 553 1.53 -42.96 7.33
CA ALA A 553 0.71 -42.07 8.13
C ALA A 553 -0.66 -41.79 7.50
N THR A 554 -1.71 -41.70 8.32
CA THR A 554 -3.07 -41.38 7.83
C THR A 554 -3.15 -39.93 7.41
N LEU A 555 -3.64 -39.67 6.20
CA LEU A 555 -3.73 -38.31 5.66
C LEU A 555 -4.84 -37.52 6.37
N THR A 556 -4.66 -36.20 6.47
CA THR A 556 -5.76 -35.30 6.85
C THR A 556 -6.70 -35.08 5.67
N LYS A 557 -7.88 -34.48 5.90
CA LYS A 557 -8.83 -34.12 4.83
C LYS A 557 -8.17 -33.29 3.72
N VAL A 558 -7.22 -32.41 4.08
CA VAL A 558 -6.42 -31.62 3.14
C VAL A 558 -5.50 -32.52 2.30
N GLY A 559 -4.81 -33.48 2.92
CA GLY A 559 -3.97 -34.45 2.21
C GLY A 559 -4.76 -35.38 1.29
N GLU A 560 -5.96 -35.82 1.71
CA GLU A 560 -6.86 -36.61 0.89
C GLU A 560 -7.32 -35.85 -0.36
N VAL A 561 -7.76 -34.60 -0.20
CA VAL A 561 -8.20 -33.76 -1.34
C VAL A 561 -7.03 -33.44 -2.27
N GLY A 562 -5.86 -33.11 -1.71
CA GLY A 562 -4.65 -32.84 -2.51
C GLY A 562 -4.22 -34.07 -3.32
N LEU A 563 -4.25 -35.27 -2.73
CA LEU A 563 -3.97 -36.51 -3.44
C LEU A 563 -5.03 -36.83 -4.50
N LEU A 564 -6.31 -36.61 -4.18
CA LEU A 564 -7.41 -36.79 -5.14
C LEU A 564 -7.29 -35.83 -6.33
N MET A 565 -6.90 -34.58 -6.12
CA MET A 565 -6.64 -33.62 -7.19
C MET A 565 -5.53 -34.14 -8.13
N VAL A 566 -4.41 -34.62 -7.58
CA VAL A 566 -3.30 -35.17 -8.39
C VAL A 566 -3.73 -36.43 -9.14
N ALA A 567 -4.50 -37.31 -8.51
CA ALA A 567 -4.96 -38.57 -9.10
C ALA A 567 -6.11 -38.40 -10.11
N SER A 568 -6.89 -37.32 -10.02
CA SER A 568 -8.06 -37.09 -10.88
C SER A 568 -7.74 -36.87 -12.34
N GLY A 569 -6.51 -36.46 -12.67
CA GLY A 569 -6.12 -36.12 -14.04
C GLY A 569 -6.59 -34.74 -14.51
N VAL A 570 -6.96 -33.82 -13.61
CA VAL A 570 -7.34 -32.43 -13.92
C VAL A 570 -6.27 -31.70 -14.76
N VAL A 571 -5.00 -32.05 -14.58
CA VAL A 571 -3.85 -31.52 -15.35
C VAL A 571 -3.96 -31.75 -16.86
N ASN A 572 -4.82 -32.68 -17.31
CA ASN A 572 -5.03 -32.97 -18.73
C ASN A 572 -5.94 -31.94 -19.43
N SER A 573 -6.41 -30.90 -18.73
CA SER A 573 -7.15 -29.80 -19.34
C SER A 573 -6.32 -29.09 -20.41
N ARG A 574 -6.97 -28.68 -21.51
CA ARG A 574 -6.36 -27.82 -22.55
C ARG A 574 -6.41 -26.34 -22.19
N ASN A 575 -7.24 -25.98 -21.21
CA ASN A 575 -7.41 -24.58 -20.82
C ASN A 575 -6.20 -24.12 -19.97
N PRO A 576 -5.52 -23.02 -20.34
CA PRO A 576 -4.32 -22.55 -19.65
C PRO A 576 -4.53 -22.21 -18.16
N ILE A 577 -5.74 -21.76 -17.79
CA ILE A 577 -6.11 -21.35 -16.42
C ILE A 577 -6.10 -22.55 -15.48
N VAL A 578 -6.64 -23.68 -15.93
CA VAL A 578 -6.69 -24.93 -15.15
C VAL A 578 -5.27 -25.43 -14.88
N SER A 579 -4.39 -25.42 -15.89
CA SER A 579 -2.98 -25.80 -15.74
C SER A 579 -2.25 -24.87 -14.76
N TYR A 580 -2.48 -23.56 -14.86
CA TYR A 580 -1.90 -22.56 -13.97
C TYR A 580 -2.27 -22.85 -12.50
N PHE A 581 -3.57 -22.92 -12.18
CA PHE A 581 -4.02 -23.14 -10.80
C PHE A 581 -3.67 -24.54 -10.28
N PHE A 582 -3.60 -25.55 -11.15
CA PHE A 582 -3.14 -26.89 -10.77
C PHE A 582 -1.71 -26.86 -10.25
N PHE A 583 -0.76 -26.31 -11.03
CA PHE A 583 0.65 -26.26 -10.63
C PHE A 583 0.89 -25.35 -9.43
N GLU A 584 0.15 -24.25 -9.32
CA GLU A 584 0.18 -23.40 -8.12
C GLU A 584 -0.26 -24.18 -6.87
N THR A 585 -1.35 -24.95 -6.96
CA THR A 585 -1.86 -25.76 -5.85
C THR A 585 -0.88 -26.85 -5.45
N VAL A 586 -0.24 -27.50 -6.43
CA VAL A 586 0.83 -28.48 -6.21
C VAL A 586 1.97 -27.91 -5.37
N VAL A 587 2.45 -26.70 -5.69
CA VAL A 587 3.52 -26.04 -4.92
C VAL A 587 3.08 -25.78 -3.48
N ARG A 588 1.83 -25.35 -3.27
CA ARG A 588 1.24 -25.09 -1.95
C ARG A 588 1.13 -26.36 -1.10
N ILE A 589 0.87 -27.51 -1.72
CA ILE A 589 0.80 -28.82 -1.05
C ILE A 589 2.13 -29.59 -1.09
N SER A 590 3.27 -28.92 -1.32
CA SER A 590 4.61 -29.56 -1.43
C SER A 590 4.94 -30.53 -0.28
N GLN A 591 4.49 -30.25 0.94
CA GLN A 591 4.64 -31.14 2.10
C GLN A 591 3.99 -32.53 1.91
N LEU A 592 2.93 -32.65 1.11
CA LEU A 592 2.28 -33.94 0.80
C LEU A 592 3.27 -34.93 0.20
N PHE A 593 4.18 -34.46 -0.65
CA PHE A 593 5.14 -35.31 -1.35
C PHE A 593 6.27 -35.80 -0.44
N GLU A 594 6.47 -35.20 0.74
CA GLU A 594 7.35 -35.79 1.76
C GLU A 594 6.75 -37.04 2.41
N TYR A 595 5.42 -37.10 2.53
CA TYR A 595 4.69 -38.24 3.08
C TYR A 595 4.28 -39.25 2.01
N ARG A 596 4.03 -38.81 0.78
CA ARG A 596 3.65 -39.67 -0.36
C ARG A 596 4.59 -39.43 -1.54
N PRO A 597 5.85 -39.92 -1.47
CA PRO A 597 6.81 -39.75 -2.56
C PRO A 597 6.38 -40.45 -3.86
N GLU A 598 5.51 -41.47 -3.78
CA GLU A 598 4.89 -42.15 -4.92
C GLU A 598 4.10 -41.22 -5.86
N ALA A 599 3.61 -40.08 -5.34
CA ALA A 599 2.87 -39.10 -6.13
C ALA A 599 3.79 -38.12 -6.89
N ILE A 600 5.11 -38.09 -6.62
CA ILE A 600 6.05 -37.18 -7.27
C ILE A 600 6.08 -37.37 -8.80
N PRO A 601 6.19 -38.61 -9.35
CA PRO A 601 6.17 -38.81 -10.81
C PRO A 601 4.89 -38.34 -11.48
N MET A 602 3.74 -38.45 -10.79
CA MET A 602 2.44 -38.02 -11.31
C MET A 602 2.36 -36.52 -11.55
N VAL A 603 3.21 -35.75 -10.88
CA VAL A 603 3.26 -34.29 -10.96
C VAL A 603 4.47 -33.82 -11.76
N LEU A 604 5.62 -34.47 -11.58
CA LEU A 604 6.86 -34.13 -12.27
C LEU A 604 6.78 -34.41 -13.78
N GLY A 605 6.13 -35.51 -14.18
CA GLY A 605 5.89 -35.80 -15.60
C GLY A 605 5.14 -34.66 -16.31
N PRO A 606 3.94 -34.25 -15.82
CA PRO A 606 3.23 -33.09 -16.35
C PRO A 606 4.00 -31.76 -16.28
N PHE A 607 4.85 -31.56 -15.25
CA PHE A 607 5.70 -30.37 -15.21
C PHE A 607 6.69 -30.31 -16.38
N LEU A 608 7.26 -31.45 -16.79
CA LEU A 608 8.34 -31.51 -17.77
C LEU A 608 7.87 -31.62 -19.23
N ASP A 609 6.58 -31.78 -19.49
CA ASP A 609 6.01 -31.95 -20.84
C ASP A 609 5.27 -30.70 -21.36
N THR A 610 4.46 -30.88 -22.42
CA THR A 610 3.69 -29.82 -23.10
C THR A 610 2.58 -29.20 -22.25
N ARG A 611 2.22 -29.82 -21.12
CA ARG A 611 1.26 -29.28 -20.13
C ARG A 611 1.94 -28.31 -19.18
N GLY A 612 3.24 -28.46 -18.96
CA GLY A 612 4.04 -27.72 -17.98
C GLY A 612 4.99 -26.69 -18.60
N ILE A 613 6.30 -26.92 -18.47
CA ILE A 613 7.34 -25.98 -18.90
C ILE A 613 7.39 -25.75 -20.43
N HIS A 614 6.78 -26.64 -21.22
CA HIS A 614 6.63 -26.51 -22.68
C HIS A 614 5.23 -26.03 -23.11
N HIS A 615 4.46 -25.42 -22.20
CA HIS A 615 3.11 -24.95 -22.49
C HIS A 615 3.08 -23.93 -23.65
N LYS A 616 2.03 -23.99 -24.48
CA LYS A 616 1.89 -23.15 -25.68
C LYS A 616 1.70 -21.67 -25.33
N HIS A 617 0.86 -21.39 -24.34
CA HIS A 617 0.60 -20.03 -23.86
C HIS A 617 1.82 -19.46 -23.14
N LYS A 618 2.38 -18.35 -23.65
CA LYS A 618 3.63 -17.74 -23.17
C LYS A 618 3.59 -17.41 -21.67
N TYR A 619 2.52 -16.76 -21.21
CA TYR A 619 2.35 -16.37 -19.81
C TYR A 619 2.34 -17.57 -18.85
N VAL A 620 1.43 -18.53 -19.07
CA VAL A 620 1.33 -19.76 -18.27
C VAL A 620 2.65 -20.52 -18.25
N ARG A 621 3.33 -20.62 -19.40
CA ARG A 621 4.67 -21.22 -19.49
C ARG A 621 5.67 -20.54 -18.54
N THR A 622 5.79 -19.21 -18.60
CA THR A 622 6.73 -18.46 -17.75
C THR A 622 6.43 -18.60 -16.26
N ARG A 623 5.14 -18.66 -15.87
CA ARG A 623 4.75 -18.89 -14.48
C ARG A 623 5.01 -20.32 -14.02
N ILE A 624 4.83 -21.31 -14.90
CA ILE A 624 5.15 -22.70 -14.59
C ILE A 624 6.65 -22.91 -14.38
N TRP A 625 7.53 -22.15 -15.06
CA TRP A 625 8.97 -22.16 -14.77
C TRP A 625 9.26 -21.81 -13.30
N TYR A 626 8.59 -20.78 -12.78
CA TYR A 626 8.67 -20.41 -11.37
C TYR A 626 8.07 -21.48 -10.44
N PHE A 627 6.92 -22.07 -10.81
CA PHE A 627 6.31 -23.14 -10.01
C PHE A 627 7.18 -24.39 -9.93
N LEU A 628 7.83 -24.80 -11.04
CA LEU A 628 8.79 -25.90 -11.05
C LEU A 628 9.96 -25.61 -10.11
N TYR A 629 10.55 -24.41 -10.22
CA TYR A 629 11.61 -23.95 -9.33
C TYR A 629 11.20 -24.03 -7.85
N ARG A 630 10.02 -23.49 -7.51
CA ARG A 630 9.48 -23.54 -6.14
C ARG A 630 9.22 -24.96 -5.68
N PHE A 631 8.65 -25.80 -6.53
CA PHE A 631 8.38 -27.21 -6.22
C PHE A 631 9.67 -27.97 -5.87
N ILE A 632 10.72 -27.80 -6.69
CA ILE A 632 12.02 -28.44 -6.45
C ILE A 632 12.70 -27.88 -5.20
N LYS A 633 12.65 -26.57 -4.97
CA LYS A 633 13.25 -25.91 -3.80
C LYS A 633 12.57 -26.28 -2.47
N LEU A 634 11.26 -26.48 -2.50
CA LEU A 634 10.46 -26.85 -1.31
C LEU A 634 10.50 -28.37 -1.04
N SER A 635 10.72 -29.18 -2.06
CA SER A 635 10.86 -30.64 -1.92
C SER A 635 12.24 -31.00 -1.37
N SER A 636 12.31 -32.08 -0.59
CA SER A 636 13.61 -32.59 -0.11
C SER A 636 14.46 -33.08 -1.27
N LEU A 637 15.71 -32.60 -1.37
CA LEU A 637 16.66 -32.96 -2.43
C LEU A 637 16.86 -34.49 -2.54
N ASP A 638 16.70 -35.22 -1.44
CA ASP A 638 16.79 -36.69 -1.40
C ASP A 638 15.75 -37.40 -2.28
N HIS A 639 14.51 -36.89 -2.33
CA HIS A 639 13.44 -37.48 -3.14
C HIS A 639 13.46 -37.00 -4.60
N ILE A 640 14.06 -35.84 -4.87
CA ILE A 640 14.17 -35.27 -6.23
C ILE A 640 15.40 -35.81 -6.97
N SER A 641 16.48 -36.13 -6.25
CA SER A 641 17.75 -36.58 -6.86
C SER A 641 17.64 -37.74 -7.86
N PRO A 642 16.73 -38.74 -7.71
CA PRO A 642 16.56 -39.79 -8.72
C PRO A 642 16.08 -39.27 -10.09
N TYR A 643 15.37 -38.14 -10.12
CA TYR A 643 14.81 -37.55 -11.33
C TYR A 643 15.68 -36.40 -11.89
N ALA A 644 16.86 -36.16 -11.31
CA ALA A 644 17.72 -35.04 -11.65
C ALA A 644 18.06 -34.95 -13.15
N ILE A 645 18.38 -36.09 -13.77
CA ILE A 645 18.75 -36.17 -15.19
C ILE A 645 17.54 -35.87 -16.08
N GLU A 646 16.37 -36.38 -15.73
CA GLU A 646 15.12 -36.14 -16.48
C GLU A 646 14.73 -34.66 -16.43
N ILE A 647 14.87 -34.02 -15.25
CA ILE A 647 14.62 -32.60 -15.05
C ILE A 647 15.55 -31.76 -15.94
N ILE A 648 16.87 -32.02 -15.88
CA ILE A 648 17.85 -31.26 -16.68
C ILE A 648 17.57 -31.46 -18.17
N ARG A 649 17.33 -32.69 -18.62
CA ARG A 649 17.00 -32.98 -20.02
C ARG A 649 15.72 -32.28 -20.49
N GLY A 650 14.72 -32.15 -19.62
CA GLY A 650 13.48 -31.41 -19.92
C GLY A 650 13.67 -29.89 -20.01
N ILE A 651 14.60 -29.34 -19.22
CA ILE A 651 14.90 -27.90 -19.14
C ILE A 651 15.87 -27.44 -20.24
N VAL A 652 16.89 -28.23 -20.60
CA VAL A 652 17.95 -27.86 -21.56
C VAL A 652 17.43 -27.23 -22.87
N PRO A 653 16.37 -27.74 -23.53
CA PRO A 653 15.82 -27.13 -24.74
C PRO A 653 15.29 -25.70 -24.56
N LEU A 654 14.98 -25.31 -23.31
CA LEU A 654 14.45 -24.00 -22.95
C LEU A 654 15.53 -23.03 -22.45
N LEU A 655 16.79 -23.46 -22.36
CA LEU A 655 17.93 -22.62 -21.94
C LEU A 655 18.55 -21.72 -23.02
N PRO A 656 18.37 -21.93 -24.34
CA PRO A 656 18.84 -20.97 -25.34
C PRO A 656 18.27 -19.58 -25.07
N ILE A 657 19.15 -18.58 -25.05
CA ILE A 657 18.79 -17.19 -24.78
C ILE A 657 18.53 -16.49 -26.11
N GLU A 658 17.27 -16.19 -26.40
CA GLU A 658 16.86 -15.44 -27.59
C GLU A 658 16.61 -13.97 -27.22
N VAL A 659 17.45 -13.08 -27.76
CA VAL A 659 17.33 -11.63 -27.53
C VAL A 659 16.40 -11.02 -28.58
N SER A 660 15.18 -10.69 -28.19
CA SER A 660 14.20 -10.00 -29.05
C SER A 660 13.79 -8.67 -28.39
N VAL A 661 14.65 -7.65 -28.52
CA VAL A 661 14.32 -6.29 -28.04
C VAL A 661 14.14 -5.37 -29.25
N PRO A 662 13.04 -4.60 -29.34
CA PRO A 662 12.86 -3.61 -30.40
C PRO A 662 13.96 -2.54 -30.29
N MET A 663 14.61 -2.21 -31.41
CA MET A 663 15.79 -1.31 -31.45
C MET A 663 15.55 0.07 -30.83
N SER A 664 14.30 0.55 -30.83
CA SER A 664 13.90 1.84 -30.24
C SER A 664 14.11 1.91 -28.71
N ALA A 665 13.95 0.80 -27.99
CA ALA A 665 14.14 0.75 -26.54
C ALA A 665 15.62 0.81 -26.13
N ILE A 666 16.52 0.30 -26.99
CA ILE A 666 17.96 0.24 -26.72
C ILE A 666 18.63 1.61 -26.95
N GLN A 667 18.16 2.38 -27.94
CA GLN A 667 18.71 3.71 -28.25
C GLN A 667 18.30 4.80 -27.25
N ALA A 668 17.19 4.62 -26.54
CA ALA A 668 16.69 5.58 -25.56
C ALA A 668 17.28 5.42 -24.15
N GLY A 669 18.21 4.46 -23.93
CA GLY A 669 18.74 4.15 -22.60
C GLY A 669 17.70 3.53 -21.64
N SER A 670 16.50 3.22 -22.13
CA SER A 670 15.34 2.81 -21.35
C SER A 670 15.18 1.28 -21.28
N ILE A 671 16.28 0.56 -20.99
CA ILE A 671 16.22 -0.88 -20.65
C ILE A 671 15.71 -1.06 -19.19
N ASN A 672 15.70 0.02 -18.39
CA ASN A 672 15.42 -0.01 -16.95
C ASN A 672 13.97 0.31 -16.57
N THR A 673 12.96 -0.25 -17.22
CA THR A 673 11.57 -0.04 -16.77
C THR A 673 10.79 -1.35 -16.58
N ASN A 674 11.41 -2.36 -15.96
CA ASN A 674 10.80 -3.57 -15.33
C ASN A 674 11.26 -4.93 -15.92
N GLY A 675 12.57 -5.20 -15.87
CA GLY A 675 13.12 -6.56 -16.01
C GLY A 675 13.62 -6.94 -17.42
N TYR A 676 14.28 -8.08 -17.55
CA TYR A 676 14.88 -8.60 -18.79
C TYR A 676 13.88 -9.35 -19.69
N GLY A 677 12.58 -9.12 -19.49
CA GLY A 677 11.50 -9.73 -20.26
C GLY A 677 11.36 -11.23 -20.02
N LEU A 678 11.54 -12.05 -21.06
CA LEU A 678 11.45 -13.51 -20.94
C LEU A 678 12.56 -14.10 -20.05
N LEU A 679 13.74 -13.46 -20.06
CA LEU A 679 14.90 -13.96 -19.33
C LEU A 679 14.64 -14.02 -17.83
N ASP A 680 13.96 -13.04 -17.22
CA ASP A 680 13.68 -13.05 -15.77
C ASP A 680 12.98 -14.32 -15.32
N SER A 681 12.02 -14.78 -16.13
CA SER A 681 11.33 -16.04 -15.86
C SER A 681 12.23 -17.24 -16.17
N GLN A 682 13.06 -17.16 -17.20
CA GLN A 682 14.03 -18.19 -17.56
C GLN A 682 15.12 -18.38 -16.49
N LEU A 683 15.45 -17.33 -15.71
CA LEU A 683 16.40 -17.42 -14.59
C LEU A 683 15.98 -18.46 -13.55
N TYR A 684 14.67 -18.70 -13.36
CA TYR A 684 14.19 -19.77 -12.48
C TYR A 684 14.60 -21.16 -12.99
N LEU A 685 14.69 -21.36 -14.30
CA LEU A 685 15.18 -22.61 -14.89
C LEU A 685 16.68 -22.78 -14.65
N PHE A 686 17.47 -21.72 -14.83
CA PHE A 686 18.91 -21.73 -14.52
C PHE A 686 19.17 -22.00 -13.02
N GLU A 687 18.41 -21.37 -12.12
CA GLU A 687 18.50 -21.60 -10.67
C GLU A 687 18.09 -23.05 -10.33
N THR A 688 17.06 -23.58 -10.99
CA THR A 688 16.64 -24.99 -10.84
C THR A 688 17.75 -25.95 -11.23
N CYS A 689 18.46 -25.69 -12.34
CA CYS A 689 19.63 -26.47 -12.74
C CYS A 689 20.71 -26.42 -11.64
N GLY A 690 21.00 -25.25 -11.06
CA GLY A 690 21.94 -25.12 -9.94
C GLY A 690 21.56 -25.95 -8.71
N ILE A 691 20.27 -25.94 -8.30
CA ILE A 691 19.77 -26.72 -7.17
C ILE A 691 19.93 -28.22 -7.43
N VAL A 692 19.52 -28.70 -8.61
CA VAL A 692 19.60 -30.11 -8.97
C VAL A 692 21.07 -30.59 -9.05
N LEU A 693 21.95 -29.76 -9.63
CA LEU A 693 23.39 -30.03 -9.73
C LEU A 693 24.11 -30.00 -8.37
N SER A 694 23.53 -29.37 -7.35
CA SER A 694 24.10 -29.38 -5.99
C SER A 694 23.99 -30.74 -5.29
N SER A 695 23.19 -31.68 -5.80
CA SER A 695 23.08 -33.02 -5.21
C SER A 695 24.39 -33.80 -5.28
N ASN A 696 24.73 -34.45 -4.16
CA ASN A 696 25.92 -35.31 -4.03
C ASN A 696 25.65 -36.78 -4.40
N LYS A 697 24.40 -37.12 -4.76
CA LYS A 697 24.00 -38.49 -5.11
C LYS A 697 24.11 -38.81 -6.60
N ILE A 698 24.38 -37.81 -7.44
CA ILE A 698 24.57 -37.97 -8.88
C ILE A 698 26.02 -38.42 -9.14
N PRO A 699 26.27 -39.46 -9.96
CA PRO A 699 27.62 -39.85 -10.36
C PRO A 699 28.40 -38.71 -11.01
N ASP A 700 29.70 -38.60 -10.72
CA ASP A 700 30.54 -37.49 -11.19
C ASP A 700 30.60 -37.38 -12.73
N SER A 701 30.52 -38.51 -13.46
CA SER A 701 30.50 -38.54 -14.93
C SER A 701 29.25 -37.91 -15.54
N GLU A 702 28.08 -38.19 -14.97
CA GLU A 702 26.79 -37.64 -15.41
C GLU A 702 26.67 -36.17 -15.00
N LYS A 703 27.17 -35.84 -13.81
CA LYS A 703 27.25 -34.46 -13.31
C LYS A 703 28.08 -33.56 -14.23
N MET A 704 29.23 -34.05 -14.73
CA MET A 704 30.03 -33.34 -15.73
C MET A 704 29.29 -33.12 -17.03
N THR A 705 28.57 -34.12 -17.52
CA THR A 705 27.78 -33.99 -18.75
C THR A 705 26.71 -32.91 -18.60
N CYS A 706 26.01 -32.88 -17.47
CA CYS A 706 25.00 -31.88 -17.18
C CYS A 706 25.60 -30.47 -16.99
N ILE A 707 26.74 -30.33 -16.32
CA ILE A 707 27.44 -29.05 -16.16
C ILE A 707 27.86 -28.51 -17.53
N SER A 708 28.46 -29.35 -18.37
CA SER A 708 28.86 -28.97 -19.73
C SER A 708 27.66 -28.59 -20.60
N GLN A 709 26.50 -29.23 -20.44
CA GLN A 709 25.28 -28.87 -21.18
C GLN A 709 24.69 -27.52 -20.76
N VAL A 710 24.89 -27.08 -19.51
CA VAL A 710 24.28 -25.86 -18.97
C VAL A 710 25.23 -24.65 -19.04
N LEU A 711 26.49 -24.79 -18.62
CA LEU A 711 27.42 -23.65 -18.48
C LEU A 711 28.29 -23.41 -19.72
N GLU A 712 28.72 -24.45 -20.43
CA GLU A 712 29.63 -24.31 -21.58
C GLU A 712 29.02 -23.48 -22.74
N PRO A 713 27.72 -23.61 -23.09
CA PRO A 713 27.10 -22.74 -24.09
C PRO A 713 27.14 -21.26 -23.70
N LEU A 714 27.05 -20.94 -22.40
CA LEU A 714 27.12 -19.56 -21.91
C LEU A 714 28.55 -19.02 -21.99
N PHE A 715 29.55 -19.82 -21.59
CA PHE A 715 30.96 -19.43 -21.66
C PHE A 715 31.42 -19.20 -23.10
N THR A 716 31.14 -20.16 -23.99
CA THR A 716 31.49 -20.05 -25.42
C THR A 716 30.76 -18.89 -26.09
N GLY A 717 29.49 -18.67 -25.75
CA GLY A 717 28.71 -17.52 -26.21
C GLY A 717 29.38 -16.19 -25.85
N VAL A 718 29.73 -15.99 -24.57
CA VAL A 718 30.40 -14.77 -24.11
C VAL A 718 31.79 -14.60 -24.74
N GLN A 719 32.62 -15.65 -24.76
CA GLN A 719 33.97 -15.58 -25.32
C GLN A 719 33.98 -15.25 -26.81
N SER A 720 33.06 -15.85 -27.59
CA SER A 720 32.94 -15.57 -29.04
C SER A 720 32.49 -14.15 -29.34
N LEU A 721 31.66 -13.55 -28.49
CA LEU A 721 31.18 -12.18 -28.64
C LEU A 721 32.22 -11.15 -28.20
N ILE A 722 32.97 -11.39 -27.11
CA ILE A 722 34.06 -10.50 -26.66
C ILE A 722 35.21 -10.45 -27.67
N ALA A 723 35.50 -11.56 -28.36
CA ALA A 723 36.58 -11.61 -29.36
C ALA A 723 36.34 -10.70 -30.58
N GLN A 724 35.15 -10.10 -30.70
CA GLN A 724 34.81 -9.17 -31.78
C GLN A 724 35.33 -7.75 -31.50
N PRO A 725 35.64 -6.95 -32.55
CA PRO A 725 36.13 -5.58 -32.36
C PRO A 725 35.06 -4.67 -31.77
N ILE A 726 35.47 -3.75 -30.89
CA ILE A 726 34.57 -2.85 -30.12
C ILE A 726 33.65 -2.02 -31.04
N SER A 727 34.09 -1.70 -32.26
CA SER A 727 33.31 -0.97 -33.26
C SER A 727 32.01 -1.67 -33.67
N LYS A 728 31.94 -3.01 -33.57
CA LYS A 728 30.70 -3.74 -33.88
C LYS A 728 29.60 -3.55 -32.84
N PHE A 729 29.93 -3.29 -31.57
CA PHE A 729 28.92 -3.06 -30.53
C PHE A 729 28.14 -1.76 -30.73
N ILE A 730 28.76 -0.76 -31.39
CA ILE A 730 28.09 0.48 -31.78
C ILE A 730 27.07 0.21 -32.90
N SER A 731 27.39 -0.72 -33.81
CA SER A 731 26.52 -1.09 -34.94
C SER A 731 25.46 -2.15 -34.60
N GLN A 732 25.68 -2.98 -33.58
CA GLN A 732 24.82 -4.10 -33.18
C GLN A 732 24.63 -4.16 -31.66
N PRO A 733 23.68 -3.40 -31.10
CA PRO A 733 23.43 -3.40 -29.64
C PRO A 733 22.95 -4.76 -29.11
N ILE A 734 22.42 -5.63 -29.98
CA ILE A 734 21.92 -6.97 -29.65
C ILE A 734 23.05 -7.87 -29.12
N ALA A 735 24.26 -7.79 -29.69
CA ALA A 735 25.40 -8.59 -29.25
C ALA A 735 25.81 -8.25 -27.80
N LEU A 736 25.72 -6.97 -27.45
CA LEU A 736 26.05 -6.48 -26.11
C LEU A 736 24.99 -6.92 -25.09
N LEU A 737 23.71 -6.89 -25.48
CA LEU A 737 22.61 -7.43 -24.67
C LEU A 737 22.68 -8.96 -24.50
N GLN A 738 23.21 -9.68 -25.50
CA GLN A 738 23.45 -11.12 -25.39
C GLN A 738 24.57 -11.45 -24.39
N ILE A 739 25.67 -10.68 -24.37
CA ILE A 739 26.71 -10.79 -23.34
C ILE A 739 26.10 -10.57 -21.95
N HIS A 740 25.29 -9.52 -21.81
CA HIS A 740 24.56 -9.21 -20.59
C HIS A 740 23.70 -10.40 -20.12
N HIS A 741 22.82 -10.93 -20.97
CA HIS A 741 21.95 -12.05 -20.60
C HIS A 741 22.71 -13.33 -20.24
N CYS A 742 23.80 -13.64 -20.95
CA CYS A 742 24.64 -14.79 -20.61
C CYS A 742 25.29 -14.62 -19.23
N LEU A 743 25.78 -13.43 -18.88
CA LEU A 743 26.33 -13.15 -17.56
C LEU A 743 25.29 -13.32 -16.46
N VAL A 744 24.09 -12.77 -16.64
CA VAL A 744 22.99 -12.90 -15.67
C VAL A 744 22.57 -14.37 -15.53
N ALA A 745 22.51 -15.14 -16.61
CA ALA A 745 22.22 -16.58 -16.57
C ALA A 745 23.27 -17.38 -15.79
N ILE A 746 24.56 -17.08 -15.96
CA ILE A 746 25.65 -17.65 -15.14
C ILE A 746 25.41 -17.35 -13.65
N GLY A 747 25.03 -16.11 -13.33
CA GLY A 747 24.64 -15.71 -11.98
C GLY A 747 23.44 -16.50 -11.44
N GLY A 748 22.43 -16.76 -12.29
CA GLY A 748 21.25 -17.56 -11.95
C GLY A 748 21.59 -19.01 -11.62
N VAL A 749 22.48 -19.64 -12.39
CA VAL A 749 22.98 -21.00 -12.09
C VAL A 749 23.73 -21.01 -10.75
N ALA A 750 24.62 -20.03 -10.53
CA ALA A 750 25.36 -19.90 -9.27
C ALA A 750 24.42 -19.77 -8.06
N GLN A 751 23.34 -19.00 -8.19
CA GLN A 751 22.35 -18.81 -7.13
C GLN A 751 21.65 -20.11 -6.69
N GLY A 752 21.56 -21.11 -7.56
CA GLY A 752 20.95 -22.40 -7.24
C GLY A 752 21.80 -23.28 -6.30
N PHE A 753 23.09 -22.99 -6.15
CA PHE A 753 23.96 -23.73 -5.24
C PHE A 753 23.77 -23.30 -3.77
N PRO A 754 24.01 -24.20 -2.80
CA PRO A 754 23.93 -23.84 -1.39
C PRO A 754 25.01 -22.80 -1.03
N ASP A 755 24.62 -21.84 -0.19
CA ASP A 755 25.55 -20.84 0.34
C ASP A 755 26.73 -21.50 1.07
N ALA A 756 27.93 -20.95 0.86
CA ALA A 756 29.10 -21.28 1.65
C ALA A 756 28.85 -20.97 3.13
N LYS A 757 28.78 -22.01 3.97
CA LYS A 757 28.71 -21.81 5.42
C LYS A 757 30.05 -21.24 5.87
N SER A 758 30.06 -20.01 6.35
CA SER A 758 31.20 -19.46 7.09
C SER A 758 31.30 -20.19 8.44
N THR A 759 32.08 -21.26 8.54
CA THR A 759 32.38 -21.89 9.82
C THR A 759 33.13 -20.88 10.68
N GLN A 760 32.48 -20.35 11.72
CA GLN A 760 33.10 -19.49 12.74
C GLN A 760 33.90 -20.33 13.74
N ASP A 761 34.81 -21.20 13.26
CA ASP A 761 35.74 -21.89 14.15
C ASP A 761 36.92 -20.96 14.45
N THR A 762 36.97 -20.50 15.70
CA THR A 762 37.89 -19.51 16.26
C THR A 762 39.29 -20.08 16.57
N SER A 763 39.71 -21.14 15.89
CA SER A 763 41.05 -21.69 16.08
C SER A 763 41.64 -22.26 14.80
N ASN A 764 42.71 -21.60 14.34
CA ASN A 764 43.76 -22.08 13.43
C ASN A 764 43.40 -22.36 11.95
N ILE A 765 43.95 -21.46 11.10
CA ILE A 765 44.37 -21.64 9.69
C ILE A 765 43.23 -21.74 8.65
N PRO A 766 43.25 -20.93 7.57
CA PRO A 766 42.23 -20.96 6.52
C PRO A 766 42.38 -22.23 5.67
N LYS A 767 41.53 -23.24 5.92
CA LYS A 767 41.29 -24.30 4.92
C LYS A 767 40.29 -23.74 3.89
N GLN A 768 40.80 -23.44 2.70
CA GLN A 768 40.12 -22.82 1.55
C GLN A 768 39.00 -23.65 0.90
N VAL A 769 38.41 -24.65 1.56
CA VAL A 769 37.50 -25.59 0.89
C VAL A 769 36.15 -25.60 1.57
N ASN A 770 35.14 -25.14 0.83
CA ASN A 770 33.74 -25.32 1.17
C ASN A 770 33.45 -26.84 1.14
N PRO A 771 33.23 -27.52 2.29
CA PRO A 771 33.32 -28.99 2.38
C PRO A 771 32.16 -29.75 1.71
N HIS A 772 31.27 -29.06 0.99
CA HIS A 772 30.03 -29.61 0.44
C HIS A 772 29.92 -29.60 -1.10
N LEU A 773 30.87 -29.01 -1.83
CA LEU A 773 30.86 -28.93 -3.30
C LEU A 773 31.99 -29.77 -3.90
N SER A 774 31.71 -30.45 -5.01
CA SER A 774 32.75 -31.18 -5.75
C SER A 774 33.79 -30.21 -6.32
N PRO A 775 35.08 -30.59 -6.40
CA PRO A 775 36.14 -29.71 -6.91
C PRO A 775 35.89 -29.24 -8.36
N MET A 776 35.12 -30.02 -9.14
CA MET A 776 34.75 -29.70 -10.52
C MET A 776 33.77 -28.51 -10.60
N ILE A 777 32.80 -28.41 -9.69
CA ILE A 777 31.89 -27.26 -9.63
C ILE A 777 32.67 -26.00 -9.26
N LEU A 778 33.64 -26.12 -8.35
CA LEU A 778 34.46 -24.99 -7.92
C LEU A 778 35.31 -24.44 -9.08
N ASP A 779 35.87 -25.32 -9.91
CA ASP A 779 36.59 -24.92 -11.13
C ASP A 779 35.68 -24.19 -12.14
N ALA A 780 34.47 -24.71 -12.38
CA ALA A 780 33.50 -24.07 -13.26
C ALA A 780 33.06 -22.68 -12.76
N LEU A 781 32.85 -22.51 -11.45
CA LEU A 781 32.47 -21.23 -10.85
C LEU A 781 33.64 -20.23 -10.81
N THR A 782 34.88 -20.72 -10.66
CA THR A 782 36.08 -19.86 -10.75
C THR A 782 36.25 -19.34 -12.17
N LYS A 783 36.10 -20.20 -13.18
CA LYS A 783 36.05 -19.79 -14.60
C LYS A 783 34.98 -18.74 -14.87
N ALA A 784 33.80 -18.89 -14.27
CA ALA A 784 32.73 -17.90 -14.37
C ALA A 784 33.09 -16.54 -13.74
N ALA A 785 33.78 -16.54 -12.59
CA ALA A 785 34.26 -15.31 -11.94
C ALA A 785 35.32 -14.61 -12.80
N ASP A 786 36.32 -15.35 -13.30
CA ASP A 786 37.38 -14.81 -14.16
C ASP A 786 36.79 -14.19 -15.45
N LEU A 787 35.86 -14.90 -16.09
CA LEU A 787 35.16 -14.41 -17.29
C LEU A 787 34.39 -13.11 -17.02
N SER A 788 33.73 -13.01 -15.87
CA SER A 788 32.95 -11.82 -15.50
C SER A 788 33.84 -10.59 -15.27
N ILE A 789 35.05 -10.74 -14.71
CA ILE A 789 36.03 -9.64 -14.62
C ILE A 789 36.55 -9.24 -16.00
N ILE A 790 36.88 -10.21 -16.86
CA ILE A 790 37.37 -9.94 -18.22
C ILE A 790 36.34 -9.12 -19.01
N VAL A 791 35.05 -9.47 -18.90
CA VAL A 791 33.97 -8.70 -19.52
C VAL A 791 33.91 -7.28 -18.97
N LEU A 792 33.97 -7.12 -17.63
CA LEU A 792 33.89 -5.81 -17.00
C LEU A 792 35.03 -4.89 -17.45
N GLU A 793 36.26 -5.40 -17.49
CA GLU A 793 37.44 -4.61 -17.88
C GLU A 793 37.40 -4.23 -19.38
N ALA A 794 36.87 -5.10 -20.24
CA ALA A 794 36.75 -4.83 -21.67
C ALA A 794 35.61 -3.86 -22.02
N LEU A 795 34.50 -3.90 -21.27
CA LEU A 795 33.23 -3.22 -21.61
C LEU A 795 32.73 -2.28 -20.50
N ASN A 796 33.63 -1.75 -19.67
CA ASN A 796 33.29 -0.94 -18.49
C ASN A 796 32.45 0.32 -18.80
N ASN A 797 32.44 0.81 -20.04
CA ASN A 797 31.70 2.01 -20.43
C ASN A 797 30.17 1.81 -20.44
N TYR A 798 29.68 0.57 -20.49
CA TYR A 798 28.26 0.27 -20.60
C TYR A 798 27.62 -0.07 -19.24
N SER A 799 26.64 0.73 -18.81
CA SER A 799 25.96 0.59 -17.50
C SER A 799 25.33 -0.78 -17.28
N PHE A 800 24.61 -1.31 -18.26
CA PHE A 800 23.97 -2.62 -18.15
C PHE A 800 24.97 -3.77 -18.00
N ILE A 801 26.17 -3.70 -18.60
CA ILE A 801 27.21 -4.71 -18.35
C ILE A 801 27.69 -4.66 -16.89
N ARG A 802 27.88 -3.44 -16.35
CA ARG A 802 28.23 -3.26 -14.94
C ARG A 802 27.14 -3.85 -14.02
N GLU A 803 25.87 -3.68 -14.37
CA GLU A 803 24.73 -4.29 -13.66
C GLU A 803 24.77 -5.82 -13.67
N ALA A 804 24.91 -6.45 -14.85
CA ALA A 804 25.03 -7.91 -14.95
C ALA A 804 26.20 -8.46 -14.13
N VAL A 805 27.34 -7.77 -14.13
CA VAL A 805 28.51 -8.17 -13.35
C VAL A 805 28.22 -8.04 -11.84
N ARG A 806 27.60 -6.93 -11.37
CA ARG A 806 27.16 -6.78 -9.98
C ARG A 806 26.20 -7.92 -9.58
N PHE A 807 25.23 -8.20 -10.44
CA PHE A 807 24.27 -9.29 -10.26
C PHE A 807 25.00 -10.63 -10.09
N THR A 808 25.85 -11.00 -11.04
CA THR A 808 26.52 -12.30 -11.08
C THR A 808 27.52 -12.46 -9.93
N PHE A 809 28.31 -11.43 -9.62
CA PHE A 809 29.26 -11.50 -8.51
C PHE A 809 28.59 -11.62 -7.15
N THR A 810 27.45 -10.96 -6.91
CA THR A 810 26.70 -11.13 -5.65
C THR A 810 26.39 -12.59 -5.34
N ARG A 811 26.06 -13.36 -6.39
CA ARG A 811 25.68 -14.77 -6.32
C ARG A 811 26.91 -15.68 -6.28
N LEU A 812 27.92 -15.41 -7.11
CA LEU A 812 29.20 -16.13 -7.07
C LEU A 812 29.92 -16.00 -5.71
N LEU A 813 29.93 -14.79 -5.12
CA LEU A 813 30.45 -14.55 -3.77
C LEU A 813 29.73 -15.41 -2.73
N SER A 814 28.45 -15.70 -2.96
CA SER A 814 27.65 -16.47 -2.02
C SER A 814 28.07 -17.94 -1.94
N VAL A 815 28.51 -18.49 -3.07
CA VAL A 815 28.92 -19.90 -3.24
C VAL A 815 30.43 -20.11 -3.05
N LEU A 816 31.26 -19.19 -3.55
CA LEU A 816 32.73 -19.26 -3.47
C LEU A 816 33.28 -18.90 -2.08
N GLY A 817 32.50 -18.16 -1.27
CA GLY A 817 32.91 -17.78 0.08
C GLY A 817 34.19 -16.93 0.10
N GLN A 818 35.09 -17.20 1.04
CA GLN A 818 36.31 -16.38 1.25
C GLN A 818 37.26 -16.38 0.05
N GLY A 819 37.24 -17.42 -0.80
CA GLY A 819 38.07 -17.48 -2.01
C GLY A 819 37.77 -16.37 -3.01
N ALA A 820 36.58 -15.78 -2.96
CA ALA A 820 36.17 -14.71 -3.87
C ALA A 820 36.58 -13.29 -3.43
N LEU A 821 37.14 -13.11 -2.23
CA LEU A 821 37.55 -11.78 -1.73
C LEU A 821 38.67 -11.14 -2.58
N VAL A 822 39.48 -11.95 -3.25
CA VAL A 822 40.59 -11.50 -4.11
C VAL A 822 40.11 -10.69 -5.32
N TYR A 823 38.86 -10.91 -5.77
CA TYR A 823 38.29 -10.21 -6.92
C TYR A 823 37.70 -8.83 -6.58
N LEU A 824 37.41 -8.55 -5.29
CA LEU A 824 36.69 -7.35 -4.88
C LEU A 824 37.40 -6.03 -5.20
N PRO A 825 38.73 -5.86 -4.97
CA PRO A 825 39.40 -4.60 -5.28
C PRO A 825 39.33 -4.23 -6.76
N ARG A 826 39.53 -5.20 -7.66
CA ARG A 826 39.41 -5.01 -9.12
C ARG A 826 37.97 -4.70 -9.53
N LEU A 827 37.01 -5.43 -8.96
CA LEU A 827 35.59 -5.25 -9.24
C LEU A 827 35.11 -3.86 -8.82
N ILE A 828 35.33 -3.47 -7.56
CA ILE A 828 34.84 -2.20 -7.01
C ILE A 828 35.56 -1.02 -7.67
N GLY A 829 36.89 -1.11 -7.89
CA GLY A 829 37.65 -0.07 -8.59
C GLY A 829 37.10 0.23 -9.98
N SER A 830 36.80 -0.80 -10.76
CA SER A 830 36.21 -0.64 -12.10
C SER A 830 34.79 -0.07 -12.06
N LEU A 831 33.96 -0.53 -11.12
CA LEU A 831 32.57 -0.07 -10.99
C LEU A 831 32.46 1.40 -10.54
N VAL A 832 33.23 1.82 -9.53
CA VAL A 832 33.10 3.18 -8.94
C VAL A 832 33.40 4.29 -9.94
N SER A 833 34.40 4.09 -10.81
CA SER A 833 34.89 5.13 -11.73
C SER A 833 33.81 5.69 -12.68
N LEU A 834 32.99 4.80 -13.25
CA LEU A 834 31.99 5.12 -14.29
C LEU A 834 30.54 4.94 -13.81
N SER A 835 30.30 4.73 -12.52
CA SER A 835 28.95 4.56 -11.98
C SER A 835 28.08 5.82 -12.14
N GLU A 836 26.85 5.62 -12.57
CA GLU A 836 25.76 6.60 -12.57
C GLU A 836 25.02 6.65 -11.21
N VAL A 837 24.06 7.55 -11.03
CA VAL A 837 23.35 7.78 -9.75
C VAL A 837 22.66 6.49 -9.25
N GLU A 838 21.92 5.81 -10.12
CA GLU A 838 21.23 4.54 -9.82
C GLU A 838 22.22 3.43 -9.45
N GLU A 839 23.23 3.24 -10.30
CA GLU A 839 24.24 2.20 -10.09
C GLU A 839 25.04 2.39 -8.80
N LEU A 840 25.29 3.64 -8.43
CA LEU A 840 25.99 3.98 -7.20
C LEU A 840 25.15 3.60 -5.98
N SER A 841 23.82 3.76 -6.06
CA SER A 841 22.91 3.30 -5.00
C SER A 841 22.94 1.77 -4.86
N ASP A 842 22.92 1.03 -5.97
CA ASP A 842 23.02 -0.43 -5.97
C ASP A 842 24.38 -0.92 -5.49
N LEU A 843 25.45 -0.23 -5.86
CA LEU A 843 26.82 -0.55 -5.43
C LEU A 843 26.96 -0.41 -3.91
N LEU A 844 26.38 0.63 -3.31
CA LEU A 844 26.39 0.81 -1.86
C LEU A 844 25.63 -0.32 -1.13
N VAL A 845 24.49 -0.75 -1.67
CA VAL A 845 23.75 -1.91 -1.14
C VAL A 845 24.56 -3.19 -1.26
N PHE A 846 25.16 -3.44 -2.42
CA PHE A 846 26.04 -4.58 -2.67
C PHE A 846 27.23 -4.61 -1.69
N MET A 847 27.93 -3.49 -1.53
CA MET A 847 29.03 -3.38 -0.56
C MET A 847 28.56 -3.65 0.87
N GLY A 848 27.39 -3.15 1.26
CA GLY A 848 26.80 -3.43 2.57
C GLY A 848 26.54 -4.92 2.81
N LEU A 849 26.01 -5.64 1.81
CA LEU A 849 25.78 -7.09 1.90
C LEU A 849 27.08 -7.88 2.08
N ILE A 850 28.12 -7.50 1.32
CA ILE A 850 29.43 -8.15 1.40
C ILE A 850 30.09 -7.87 2.77
N MET A 851 30.02 -6.63 3.26
CA MET A 851 30.51 -6.24 4.60
C MET A 851 29.91 -7.12 5.69
N TYR A 852 28.60 -7.35 5.64
CA TYR A 852 27.92 -8.20 6.62
C TYR A 852 28.31 -9.68 6.50
N LYS A 853 28.44 -10.20 5.28
CA LYS A 853 28.75 -11.63 5.02
C LYS A 853 30.19 -12.01 5.35
N PHE A 854 31.15 -11.11 5.12
CA PHE A 854 32.59 -11.41 5.21
C PHE A 854 33.32 -10.69 6.36
N LYS A 855 32.60 -10.13 7.34
CA LYS A 855 33.20 -9.61 8.58
C LYS A 855 33.90 -10.72 9.37
N PRO A 856 35.07 -10.48 10.00
CA PRO A 856 35.85 -9.23 9.98
C PRO A 856 36.84 -9.15 8.81
N SER A 857 37.06 -10.23 8.05
CA SER A 857 38.12 -10.37 7.03
C SER A 857 38.10 -9.31 5.92
N ILE A 858 36.96 -8.69 5.67
CA ILE A 858 36.79 -7.64 4.65
C ILE A 858 37.25 -6.23 5.09
N ALA A 859 37.54 -6.02 6.37
CA ALA A 859 37.81 -4.69 6.93
C ALA A 859 38.92 -3.92 6.18
N GLN A 860 40.02 -4.59 5.81
CA GLN A 860 41.14 -3.97 5.09
C GLN A 860 40.70 -3.49 3.69
N ILE A 861 40.04 -4.36 2.92
CA ILE A 861 39.56 -4.05 1.56
C ILE A 861 38.61 -2.84 1.59
N VAL A 862 37.73 -2.78 2.59
CA VAL A 862 36.79 -1.67 2.76
C VAL A 862 37.51 -0.38 3.17
N SER A 863 38.55 -0.46 4.01
CA SER A 863 39.34 0.70 4.39
C SER A 863 40.02 1.34 3.18
N ASP A 864 40.58 0.51 2.28
CA ASP A 864 41.26 0.95 1.07
C ASP A 864 40.29 1.58 0.04
N LEU A 865 39.03 1.15 0.03
CA LEU A 865 38.00 1.59 -0.93
C LEU A 865 37.04 2.67 -0.38
N LEU A 866 37.17 3.06 0.89
CA LEU A 866 36.24 3.97 1.56
C LEU A 866 36.19 5.35 0.90
N LEU A 867 37.35 6.00 0.73
CA LEU A 867 37.45 7.36 0.19
C LEU A 867 37.02 7.45 -1.28
N PRO A 868 37.48 6.57 -2.20
CA PRO A 868 37.03 6.61 -3.59
C PRO A 868 35.51 6.54 -3.77
N VAL A 869 34.82 5.74 -2.95
CA VAL A 869 33.36 5.62 -2.99
C VAL A 869 32.70 6.91 -2.48
N ILE A 870 33.17 7.45 -1.36
CA ILE A 870 32.60 8.67 -0.75
C ILE A 870 32.79 9.88 -1.67
N GLU A 871 33.97 10.07 -2.27
CA GLU A 871 34.25 11.17 -3.19
C GLU A 871 33.33 11.14 -4.40
N LYS A 872 33.09 9.94 -4.97
CA LYS A 872 32.15 9.76 -6.07
C LYS A 872 30.72 10.10 -5.67
N VAL A 873 30.23 9.60 -4.53
CA VAL A 873 28.89 9.92 -4.02
C VAL A 873 28.75 11.42 -3.78
N TYR A 874 29.76 12.06 -3.19
CA TYR A 874 29.75 13.50 -2.93
C TYR A 874 29.72 14.33 -4.21
N SER A 875 30.48 13.93 -5.25
CA SER A 875 30.45 14.59 -6.55
C SER A 875 29.06 14.54 -7.20
N VAL A 876 28.34 13.42 -7.04
CA VAL A 876 26.99 13.24 -7.61
C VAL A 876 25.93 13.96 -6.78
N LEU A 877 26.03 13.96 -5.45
CA LEU A 877 25.07 14.67 -4.59
C LEU A 877 25.11 16.20 -4.76
N ASN A 878 26.24 16.75 -5.24
CA ASN A 878 26.41 18.18 -5.47
C ASN A 878 26.33 18.60 -6.95
N SER A 879 25.86 17.72 -7.84
CA SER A 879 25.75 18.03 -9.27
C SER A 879 24.50 18.90 -9.56
N GLY A 880 24.54 20.19 -9.21
CA GLY A 880 23.59 21.22 -9.70
C GLY A 880 22.13 21.13 -9.19
N PRO A 881 21.26 22.08 -9.63
CA PRO A 881 19.84 22.09 -9.29
C PRO A 881 19.09 20.97 -10.02
N VAL A 882 18.18 20.31 -9.30
CA VAL A 882 17.37 19.20 -9.79
C VAL A 882 16.53 19.64 -11.01
N GLY A 883 16.78 19.03 -12.17
CA GLY A 883 16.17 19.39 -13.45
C GLY A 883 14.78 18.79 -13.69
N GLY A 884 14.33 17.84 -12.87
CA GLY A 884 13.02 17.20 -12.98
C GLY A 884 12.63 16.29 -11.81
N THR A 885 11.40 15.79 -11.79
CA THR A 885 10.89 14.88 -10.73
C THR A 885 11.67 13.58 -10.64
N ASP A 886 12.08 13.01 -11.78
CA ASP A 886 12.76 11.71 -11.82
C ASP A 886 14.16 11.81 -11.21
N GLU A 887 14.91 12.85 -11.57
CA GLU A 887 16.22 13.14 -10.97
C GLU A 887 16.11 13.36 -9.45
N ALA A 888 15.03 14.01 -9.00
CA ALA A 888 14.76 14.19 -7.57
C ALA A 888 14.58 12.86 -6.84
N VAL A 889 13.86 11.91 -7.45
CA VAL A 889 13.61 10.57 -6.89
C VAL A 889 14.91 9.78 -6.83
N LEU A 890 15.71 9.78 -7.90
CA LEU A 890 16.99 9.07 -7.97
C LEU A 890 18.01 9.60 -6.94
N LEU A 891 18.16 10.93 -6.85
CA LEU A 891 19.04 11.54 -5.84
C LEU A 891 18.59 11.22 -4.42
N ASN A 892 17.28 11.21 -4.15
CA ASN A 892 16.76 10.81 -2.84
C ASN A 892 17.00 9.32 -2.54
N GLY A 893 16.91 8.46 -3.55
CA GLY A 893 17.32 7.05 -3.47
C GLY A 893 18.78 6.90 -3.09
N LEU A 894 19.67 7.64 -3.76
CA LEU A 894 21.12 7.65 -3.47
C LEU A 894 21.41 8.16 -2.05
N LYS A 895 20.80 9.28 -1.62
CA LYS A 895 20.93 9.81 -0.24
C LYS A 895 20.60 8.75 0.80
N ARG A 896 19.51 8.01 0.59
CA ARG A 896 19.09 6.92 1.48
C ARG A 896 20.05 5.74 1.46
N ALA A 897 20.49 5.31 0.28
CA ALA A 897 21.45 4.21 0.14
C ALA A 897 22.78 4.54 0.83
N TYR A 898 23.26 5.78 0.68
CA TYR A 898 24.47 6.28 1.33
C TYR A 898 24.37 6.27 2.86
N LEU A 899 23.29 6.81 3.43
CA LEU A 899 23.06 6.78 4.89
C LEU A 899 22.88 5.35 5.42
N THR A 900 22.19 4.50 4.66
CA THR A 900 21.99 3.09 5.02
C THR A 900 23.30 2.32 5.02
N TRP A 901 24.17 2.57 4.04
CA TRP A 901 25.49 1.95 3.92
C TRP A 901 26.37 2.26 5.13
N PHE A 902 26.41 3.52 5.57
CA PHE A 902 27.06 3.87 6.84
C PHE A 902 26.45 3.13 8.03
N GLY A 903 25.13 3.02 8.09
CA GLY A 903 24.45 2.22 9.12
C GLY A 903 24.90 0.76 9.12
N VAL A 904 25.11 0.16 7.94
CA VAL A 904 25.58 -1.22 7.77
C VAL A 904 27.02 -1.41 8.25
N ILE A 905 27.92 -0.45 7.99
CA ILE A 905 29.31 -0.50 8.49
C ILE A 905 29.34 -0.65 10.02
N PHE A 906 28.52 0.15 10.72
CA PHE A 906 28.40 0.08 12.17
C PHE A 906 27.68 -1.19 12.64
N ASN A 907 26.64 -1.65 11.93
CA ASN A 907 25.97 -2.92 12.24
C ASN A 907 26.89 -4.14 12.05
N ALA A 908 27.86 -4.04 11.15
CA ALA A 908 28.86 -5.08 10.89
C ALA A 908 30.05 -5.02 11.86
N ASP A 909 30.06 -4.06 12.80
CA ASP A 909 31.18 -3.80 13.73
C ASP A 909 32.50 -3.48 13.00
N LEU A 910 32.43 -2.78 11.87
CA LEU A 910 33.56 -2.39 11.03
C LEU A 910 33.93 -0.90 11.18
N ASP A 911 33.53 -0.22 12.26
CA ASP A 911 33.76 1.22 12.44
C ASP A 911 35.24 1.61 12.62
N SER A 912 36.13 0.66 12.92
CA SER A 912 37.57 0.88 13.01
C SER A 912 38.19 1.39 11.70
N ILE A 913 37.56 1.14 10.54
CA ILE A 913 38.02 1.62 9.23
C ILE A 913 38.10 3.15 9.14
N PHE A 914 37.29 3.86 9.93
CA PHE A 914 37.26 5.33 9.99
C PHE A 914 38.42 5.91 10.79
N LEU A 915 39.01 5.10 11.67
CA LEU A 915 40.05 5.51 12.60
C LEU A 915 41.46 5.27 12.06
N THR A 916 41.59 4.81 10.82
CA THR A 916 42.89 4.57 10.20
C THR A 916 43.60 5.88 9.88
N PRO A 917 44.95 5.91 9.86
CA PRO A 917 45.70 7.11 9.49
C PRO A 917 45.32 7.68 8.11
N ALA A 918 44.94 6.82 7.16
CA ALA A 918 44.51 7.24 5.83
C ALA A 918 43.13 7.93 5.82
N ASN A 919 42.17 7.46 6.62
CA ASN A 919 40.79 7.93 6.58
C ASN A 919 40.49 9.02 7.62
N SER A 920 41.21 9.03 8.75
CA SER A 920 40.95 9.94 9.87
C SER A 920 40.97 11.44 9.54
N PRO A 921 41.81 11.97 8.63
CA PRO A 921 41.81 13.41 8.29
C PRO A 921 40.53 13.84 7.57
N HIS A 922 39.84 12.91 6.90
CA HIS A 922 38.65 13.19 6.10
C HIS A 922 37.34 13.07 6.88
N LEU A 923 37.38 12.67 8.16
CA LEU A 923 36.18 12.46 8.98
C LEU A 923 35.28 13.70 9.06
N SER A 924 35.86 14.89 9.22
CA SER A 924 35.07 16.13 9.27
C SER A 924 34.29 16.36 7.97
N THR A 925 34.92 16.14 6.81
CA THR A 925 34.27 16.26 5.50
C THR A 925 33.16 15.22 5.32
N ILE A 926 33.41 13.97 5.73
CA ILE A 926 32.40 12.90 5.67
C ILE A 926 31.16 13.29 6.48
N PHE A 927 31.34 13.75 7.72
CA PHE A 927 30.23 14.14 8.59
C PHE A 927 29.48 15.39 8.10
N GLN A 928 30.15 16.36 7.45
CA GLN A 928 29.46 17.52 6.87
C GLN A 928 28.38 17.11 5.86
N THR A 929 28.65 16.10 5.03
CA THR A 929 27.65 15.56 4.08
C THR A 929 26.43 15.00 4.80
N ILE A 930 26.65 14.30 5.91
CA ILE A 930 25.60 13.68 6.73
C ILE A 930 24.80 14.73 7.49
N LEU A 931 25.46 15.80 7.97
CA LEU A 931 24.81 16.92 8.62
C LEU A 931 23.89 17.68 7.66
N MET A 932 24.31 17.90 6.41
CA MET A 932 23.45 18.50 5.39
C MET A 932 22.16 17.68 5.20
N LEU A 933 22.28 16.34 5.15
CA LEU A 933 21.12 15.45 5.04
C LEU A 933 20.27 15.39 6.32
N ALA A 934 20.86 15.65 7.49
CA ALA A 934 20.14 15.69 8.77
C ALA A 934 19.23 16.92 8.90
N VAL A 935 19.57 18.03 8.23
CA VAL A 935 18.82 19.31 8.28
C VAL A 935 17.66 19.34 7.27
N ASP A 936 17.66 18.49 6.24
CA ASP A 936 16.63 18.46 5.19
C ASP A 936 15.27 17.95 5.71
N ASN A 937 14.37 18.88 6.03
CA ASN A 937 13.02 18.59 6.57
C ASN A 937 12.07 17.94 5.56
N ASN A 938 12.40 17.95 4.26
CA ASN A 938 11.54 17.36 3.24
C ASN A 938 11.54 15.83 3.31
N ASN A 939 12.53 15.21 3.95
CA ASN A 939 12.65 13.76 4.04
C ASN A 939 12.98 13.28 5.46
N PRO A 940 11.96 13.11 6.34
CA PRO A 940 12.15 12.67 7.72
C PRO A 940 12.87 11.32 7.86
N GLN A 941 12.76 10.43 6.87
CA GLN A 941 13.43 9.13 6.89
C GLN A 941 14.95 9.28 6.74
N ASN A 942 15.42 10.17 5.86
CA ASN A 942 16.84 10.47 5.72
C ASN A 942 17.38 11.16 6.98
N GLN A 943 16.62 12.10 7.56
CA GLN A 943 16.99 12.73 8.83
C GLN A 943 17.19 11.70 9.94
N LYS A 944 16.23 10.77 10.10
CA LYS A 944 16.34 9.67 11.08
C LYS A 944 17.61 8.84 10.86
N LEU A 945 17.91 8.43 9.61
CA LEU A 945 19.10 7.63 9.31
C LEU A 945 20.39 8.40 9.60
N ALA A 946 20.45 9.69 9.29
CA ALA A 946 21.59 10.55 9.59
C ALA A 946 21.83 10.66 11.09
N PHE A 947 20.79 10.94 11.89
CA PHE A 947 20.93 10.98 13.35
C PHE A 947 21.22 9.60 13.96
N ALA A 948 20.68 8.51 13.42
CA ALA A 948 21.01 7.16 13.86
C ALA A 948 22.49 6.82 13.64
N PHE A 949 23.07 7.25 12.51
CA PHE A 949 24.51 7.12 12.26
C PHE A 949 25.32 7.92 13.29
N ILE A 950 25.00 9.20 13.49
CA ILE A 950 25.68 10.08 14.44
C ILE A 950 25.62 9.49 15.86
N HIS A 951 24.45 9.00 16.27
CA HIS A 951 24.23 8.35 17.56
C HIS A 951 25.17 7.15 17.76
N ARG A 952 25.31 6.28 16.75
CA ARG A 952 26.21 5.13 16.80
C ARG A 952 27.68 5.50 16.79
N ALA A 953 28.07 6.53 16.01
CA ALA A 953 29.43 7.04 16.00
C ALA A 953 29.86 7.58 17.39
N ILE A 954 28.96 8.30 18.06
CA ILE A 954 29.21 8.78 19.43
C ILE A 954 29.36 7.61 20.40
N ILE A 955 28.47 6.61 20.34
CA ILE A 955 28.60 5.40 21.18
C ILE A 955 29.95 4.71 20.92
N GLY A 956 30.29 4.46 19.65
CA GLY A 956 31.48 3.73 19.28
C GLY A 956 32.78 4.44 19.62
N TRP A 957 32.86 5.75 19.42
CA TRP A 957 34.15 6.47 19.51
C TRP A 957 34.34 7.24 20.81
N LEU A 958 33.25 7.63 21.50
CA LEU A 958 33.30 8.46 22.70
C LEU A 958 32.80 7.76 23.97
N VAL A 959 32.03 6.67 23.86
CA VAL A 959 31.46 5.94 25.01
C VAL A 959 32.12 4.56 25.19
N ASP A 960 32.14 3.71 24.17
CA ASP A 960 32.78 2.39 24.16
C ASP A 960 34.16 2.42 23.49
N THR A 961 35.13 3.06 24.15
CA THR A 961 36.47 3.32 23.62
C THR A 961 37.33 2.08 23.39
N HIS A 962 37.02 0.95 24.04
CA HIS A 962 37.77 -0.30 23.90
C HIS A 962 37.07 -1.37 23.06
N ALA A 963 36.01 -0.98 22.34
CA ALA A 963 35.26 -1.86 21.43
C ALA A 963 34.74 -3.15 22.09
N GLN A 964 34.23 -3.02 23.32
CA GLN A 964 33.73 -4.14 24.11
C GLN A 964 32.31 -4.57 23.71
N HIS A 965 31.54 -3.67 23.08
CA HIS A 965 30.16 -3.90 22.68
C HIS A 965 30.00 -3.83 21.17
N SER A 966 29.03 -4.61 20.65
CA SER A 966 28.61 -4.52 19.25
C SER A 966 27.72 -3.29 19.06
N LEU A 967 27.97 -2.52 17.99
CA LEU A 967 27.23 -1.30 17.67
C LEU A 967 25.92 -1.59 16.93
N GLY A 968 25.72 -2.81 16.42
CA GLY A 968 24.51 -3.17 15.67
C GLY A 968 23.21 -3.15 16.48
N SER A 969 23.30 -3.42 17.79
CA SER A 969 22.16 -3.37 18.73
C SER A 969 22.26 -2.23 19.75
N ALA A 970 23.33 -1.43 19.70
CA ALA A 970 23.56 -0.36 20.66
C ALA A 970 22.62 0.82 20.37
N SER A 971 21.69 1.09 21.29
CA SER A 971 20.86 2.28 21.28
C SER A 971 20.61 2.75 22.71
N LEU A 972 20.86 4.04 22.96
CA LEU A 972 20.56 4.68 24.24
C LEU A 972 19.07 4.99 24.42
N MET A 973 18.24 4.64 23.42
CA MET A 973 16.80 4.90 23.37
C MET A 973 15.98 3.62 23.14
N SER A 974 16.58 2.43 23.25
CA SER A 974 15.90 1.15 23.00
C SER A 974 14.66 0.97 23.88
N MET A 975 13.49 0.94 23.25
CA MET A 975 12.21 0.74 23.90
C MET A 975 11.98 -0.75 24.11
N GLY A 976 12.37 -1.27 25.28
CA GLY A 976 11.91 -2.59 25.71
C GLY A 976 10.37 -2.62 25.75
N ASN A 977 9.76 -3.46 24.92
CA ASN A 977 8.34 -3.77 25.01
C ASN A 977 8.10 -4.44 26.38
N PRO A 978 7.26 -3.89 27.28
CA PRO A 978 6.89 -4.58 28.51
C PRO A 978 5.81 -5.60 28.17
N GLY A 979 6.20 -6.74 27.60
CA GLY A 979 5.34 -7.93 27.60
C GLY A 979 5.22 -8.49 29.02
N PRO A 980 4.06 -9.05 29.42
CA PRO A 980 3.79 -9.46 30.79
C PRO A 980 4.76 -10.54 31.26
N GLN A 981 5.28 -10.36 32.48
CA GLN A 981 6.02 -11.39 33.21
C GLN A 981 5.08 -12.54 33.57
N ASN A 982 5.09 -13.62 32.81
CA ASN A 982 4.48 -14.87 33.24
C ASN A 982 5.39 -15.57 34.26
N LYS A 983 4.90 -15.65 35.50
CA LYS A 983 5.31 -16.66 36.49
C LYS A 983 5.15 -18.07 35.89
N PRO A 984 5.96 -19.05 36.32
CA PRO A 984 5.86 -20.40 35.82
C PRO A 984 4.71 -21.14 36.51
N GLN A 985 3.68 -21.55 35.76
CA GLN A 985 3.10 -22.91 35.75
C GLN A 985 1.67 -22.95 35.18
N ALA A 986 1.44 -24.05 34.44
CA ALA A 986 0.17 -24.71 34.12
C ALA A 986 -0.78 -24.08 33.08
N GLY A 987 -0.93 -24.82 31.97
CA GLY A 987 -2.17 -24.88 31.20
C GLY A 987 -2.18 -24.15 29.87
N ILE A 988 -2.58 -24.89 28.82
CA ILE A 988 -3.19 -24.41 27.57
C ILE A 988 -2.22 -23.91 26.49
N LYS A 989 -2.13 -24.75 25.46
CA LYS A 989 -1.36 -24.64 24.22
C LYS A 989 -2.18 -23.89 23.17
N THR A 990 -1.64 -22.81 22.59
CA THR A 990 -2.01 -22.25 21.27
C THR A 990 -0.86 -21.32 20.87
N ARG A 991 -0.10 -21.66 19.81
CA ARG A 991 -0.33 -21.39 18.37
C ARG A 991 0.48 -20.16 17.95
N GLU A 992 1.80 -20.36 17.84
CA GLU A 992 2.64 -19.60 16.91
C GLU A 992 2.68 -20.38 15.59
N GLY A 993 2.33 -19.68 14.51
CA GLY A 993 2.20 -20.20 13.17
C GLY A 993 2.04 -19.05 12.19
N VAL A 994 3.03 -18.16 12.14
CA VAL A 994 3.38 -17.39 10.95
C VAL A 994 4.90 -17.43 10.85
N ASN A 995 5.42 -18.44 10.16
CA ASN A 995 6.81 -18.45 9.70
C ASN A 995 6.81 -17.97 8.26
N THR A 996 6.94 -16.66 8.10
CA THR A 996 7.56 -16.03 6.93
C THR A 996 8.97 -16.60 6.77
N ILE A 997 9.26 -17.22 5.62
CA ILE A 997 10.60 -17.63 5.24
C ILE A 997 11.38 -16.36 4.88
N SER A 998 11.88 -15.69 5.90
CA SER A 998 13.04 -14.82 5.82
C SER A 998 14.30 -15.69 5.74
N SER A 999 15.33 -15.15 5.10
CA SER A 999 16.73 -15.53 5.27
C SER A 999 16.98 -16.24 6.60
N ARG A 1000 17.51 -17.46 6.55
CA ARG A 1000 18.10 -18.13 7.71
C ARG A 1000 19.19 -17.22 8.27
N GLU A 1001 18.82 -16.32 9.17
CA GLU A 1001 19.70 -15.88 10.23
C GLU A 1001 20.10 -17.16 10.98
N PRO A 1002 21.39 -17.42 11.22
CA PRO A 1002 21.73 -18.33 12.28
C PRO A 1002 21.12 -17.71 13.54
N LYS A 1003 20.22 -18.45 14.21
CA LYS A 1003 19.89 -18.18 15.60
C LYS A 1003 21.20 -18.29 16.37
N LEU A 1004 21.92 -17.17 16.45
CA LEU A 1004 22.81 -16.87 17.53
C LEU A 1004 21.93 -17.00 18.76
N GLN A 1005 22.06 -18.14 19.44
CA GLN A 1005 21.79 -18.19 20.85
C GLN A 1005 22.45 -16.93 21.41
N VAL A 1006 21.63 -16.07 22.00
CA VAL A 1006 22.07 -14.93 22.80
C VAL A 1006 22.85 -15.55 23.94
N ASN A 1007 24.12 -15.84 23.68
CA ASN A 1007 25.06 -16.21 24.70
C ASN A 1007 25.18 -14.98 25.57
N GLN A 1008 24.63 -15.15 26.77
CA GLN A 1008 25.00 -14.49 27.99
C GLN A 1008 26.33 -13.74 27.85
N THR A 1009 26.27 -12.43 28.07
CA THR A 1009 27.29 -11.65 28.77
C THR A 1009 28.48 -12.50 29.25
N ILE A 1010 29.52 -12.57 28.43
CA ILE A 1010 30.84 -12.99 28.89
C ILE A 1010 31.54 -11.70 29.32
N LEU A 1011 31.57 -11.47 30.63
CA LEU A 1011 32.59 -10.63 31.26
C LEU A 1011 33.98 -11.12 30.79
N PRO A 1012 34.94 -10.24 30.48
CA PRO A 1012 36.23 -10.66 29.95
C PRO A 1012 37.02 -11.36 31.05
N ASN A 1013 37.07 -12.68 30.99
CA ASN A 1013 38.09 -13.51 31.61
C ASN A 1013 38.27 -14.74 30.71
N ASN A 1014 38.93 -14.52 29.56
CA ASN A 1014 39.70 -15.47 28.72
C ASN A 1014 39.63 -15.07 27.24
N GLY A 1015 40.68 -14.40 26.75
CA GLY A 1015 41.25 -14.54 25.39
C GLY A 1015 40.45 -14.23 24.11
N ASN A 1016 39.12 -14.14 24.10
CA ASN A 1016 38.35 -13.98 22.86
C ASN A 1016 38.08 -12.49 22.54
N LYS A 1017 38.74 -11.97 21.51
CA LYS A 1017 38.52 -10.62 20.97
C LYS A 1017 37.11 -10.47 20.37
N THR A 1018 36.48 -9.31 20.51
CA THR A 1018 35.19 -9.00 19.85
C THR A 1018 35.37 -8.89 18.33
N ILE A 1019 34.30 -9.01 17.54
CA ILE A 1019 34.37 -8.80 16.07
C ILE A 1019 34.93 -7.41 15.74
N ARG A 1020 34.55 -6.40 16.53
CA ARG A 1020 35.02 -5.01 16.43
C ARG A 1020 36.53 -4.88 16.73
N GLN A 1021 37.05 -5.66 17.67
CA GLN A 1021 38.49 -5.75 17.96
C GLN A 1021 39.25 -6.52 16.88
N LEU A 1022 38.68 -7.62 16.35
CA LEU A 1022 39.26 -8.38 15.24
C LEU A 1022 39.32 -7.55 13.96
N ALA A 1023 38.29 -6.76 13.68
CA ALA A 1023 38.29 -5.82 12.55
C ALA A 1023 39.35 -4.72 12.73
N ALA A 1024 39.58 -4.24 13.96
CA ALA A 1024 40.66 -3.29 14.24
C ALA A 1024 42.05 -3.92 14.01
N ASP A 1025 42.26 -5.18 14.43
CA ASP A 1025 43.50 -5.91 14.15
C ASP A 1025 43.76 -6.05 12.64
N CYS A 1026 42.71 -6.35 11.85
CA CYS A 1026 42.82 -6.51 10.40
C CYS A 1026 43.30 -5.25 9.68
N VAL A 1027 43.03 -4.06 10.24
CA VAL A 1027 43.38 -2.76 9.65
C VAL A 1027 44.52 -2.06 10.43
N GLY A 1028 45.14 -2.76 11.38
CA GLY A 1028 46.27 -2.24 12.16
C GLY A 1028 45.92 -1.11 13.14
N VAL A 1029 44.65 -0.97 13.54
CA VAL A 1029 44.21 0.07 14.48
C VAL A 1029 44.36 -0.43 15.92
N ASN A 1030 45.19 0.25 16.71
CA ASN A 1030 45.30 0.03 18.15
C ASN A 1030 44.53 1.13 18.91
N TYR A 1031 43.46 0.77 19.61
CA TYR A 1031 42.59 1.71 20.33
C TYR A 1031 43.28 2.50 21.46
N ASP A 1032 44.43 2.00 21.95
CA ASP A 1032 45.21 2.61 23.03
C ASP A 1032 46.35 3.51 22.50
N SER A 1033 46.45 3.71 21.17
CA SER A 1033 47.49 4.55 20.59
C SER A 1033 47.22 6.05 20.83
N PRO A 1034 48.27 6.88 20.97
CA PRO A 1034 48.12 8.32 21.15
C PRO A 1034 47.42 9.00 19.95
N GLU A 1035 47.58 8.44 18.75
CA GLU A 1035 46.94 8.93 17.52
C GLU A 1035 45.41 8.82 17.59
N ILE A 1036 44.89 7.69 18.10
CA ILE A 1036 43.45 7.46 18.25
C ILE A 1036 42.86 8.37 19.35
N MET A 1037 43.61 8.63 20.41
CA MET A 1037 43.20 9.59 21.45
C MET A 1037 43.07 11.01 20.87
N GLN A 1038 44.00 11.42 20.01
CA GLN A 1038 43.91 12.71 19.31
C GLN A 1038 42.71 12.78 18.36
N ILE A 1039 42.45 11.71 17.58
CA ILE A 1039 41.29 11.62 16.68
C ILE A 1039 39.98 11.78 17.46
N ARG A 1040 39.85 11.10 18.61
CA ARG A 1040 38.66 11.21 19.48
C ARG A 1040 38.48 12.62 20.04
N SER A 1041 39.56 13.30 20.42
CA SER A 1041 39.51 14.69 20.90
C SER A 1041 39.04 15.65 19.81
N ASN A 1042 39.56 15.50 18.58
CA ASN A 1042 39.12 16.27 17.42
C ASN A 1042 37.63 16.01 17.11
N PHE A 1043 37.20 14.74 17.14
CA PHE A 1043 35.80 14.37 16.92
C PHE A 1043 34.88 14.95 18.00
N MET A 1044 35.29 14.94 19.27
CA MET A 1044 34.51 15.55 20.36
C MET A 1044 34.32 17.05 20.16
N THR A 1045 35.37 17.75 19.73
CA THR A 1045 35.30 19.18 19.39
C THR A 1045 34.29 19.43 18.26
N PHE A 1046 34.31 18.58 17.22
CA PHE A 1046 33.35 18.65 16.12
C PHE A 1046 31.90 18.37 16.58
N VAL A 1047 31.68 17.39 17.47
CA VAL A 1047 30.36 17.10 18.05
C VAL A 1047 29.79 18.32 18.79
N GLN A 1048 30.62 19.01 19.58
CA GLN A 1048 30.22 20.20 20.33
C GLN A 1048 29.90 21.40 19.42
N GLN A 1049 30.67 21.60 18.34
CA GLN A 1049 30.55 22.76 17.46
C GLN A 1049 29.50 22.60 16.36
N SER A 1050 29.30 21.39 15.82
CA SER A 1050 28.45 21.18 14.64
C SER A 1050 27.23 20.30 14.90
N ILE A 1051 27.38 19.20 15.64
CA ILE A 1051 26.27 18.23 15.84
C ILE A 1051 25.27 18.72 16.89
N LEU A 1052 25.77 19.22 18.02
CA LEU A 1052 24.94 19.66 19.15
C LEU A 1052 23.97 20.80 18.77
N PRO A 1053 24.34 21.85 18.01
CA PRO A 1053 23.39 22.86 17.52
C PRO A 1053 22.24 22.27 16.68
N ILE A 1054 22.55 21.33 15.78
CA ILE A 1054 21.58 20.76 14.84
C ILE A 1054 20.50 19.95 15.57
N CYS A 1055 20.85 19.30 16.69
CA CYS A 1055 19.88 18.60 17.55
C CYS A 1055 18.74 19.49 18.06
N PHE A 1056 18.95 20.80 18.18
CA PHE A 1056 17.92 21.77 18.60
C PHE A 1056 17.31 22.53 17.42
N GLN A 1057 18.08 22.82 16.37
CA GLN A 1057 17.60 23.55 15.19
C GLN A 1057 16.54 22.78 14.39
N VAL A 1058 16.73 21.47 14.18
CA VAL A 1058 15.82 20.66 13.36
C VAL A 1058 14.41 20.59 13.98
N PRO A 1059 14.22 20.18 15.26
CA PRO A 1059 12.89 20.13 15.87
C PRO A 1059 12.24 21.50 16.09
N ALA A 1060 13.04 22.58 16.15
CA ALA A 1060 12.53 23.95 16.31
C ALA A 1060 12.07 24.59 14.98
N SER A 1061 12.34 23.96 13.83
CA SER A 1061 11.96 24.51 12.54
C SER A 1061 10.45 24.44 12.28
N ALA A 1062 9.88 25.47 11.64
CA ALA A 1062 8.44 25.54 11.34
C ALA A 1062 7.96 24.44 10.38
N GLN A 1063 8.87 23.85 9.62
CA GLN A 1063 8.60 22.77 8.67
C GLN A 1063 8.59 21.38 9.34
N PHE A 1064 9.07 21.27 10.59
CA PHE A 1064 9.16 19.99 11.29
C PHE A 1064 7.84 19.64 11.98
N ASN A 1065 7.17 18.58 11.51
CA ASN A 1065 5.89 18.15 12.08
C ASN A 1065 6.08 17.12 13.21
N MET A 1066 5.95 17.54 14.47
CA MET A 1066 6.10 16.65 15.62
C MET A 1066 5.01 15.55 15.75
N SER A 1067 3.87 15.73 15.06
CA SER A 1067 2.77 14.75 15.05
C SER A 1067 2.99 13.61 14.06
N ASP A 1068 3.89 13.79 13.09
CA ASP A 1068 4.25 12.76 12.14
C ASP A 1068 5.05 11.61 12.81
N ALA A 1069 4.68 10.38 12.48
CA ALA A 1069 5.26 9.18 13.08
C ALA A 1069 6.76 9.04 12.76
N GLN A 1070 7.19 9.42 11.54
CA GLN A 1070 8.60 9.35 11.14
C GLN A 1070 9.43 10.44 11.82
N SER A 1071 8.91 11.67 11.86
CA SER A 1071 9.51 12.80 12.57
C SER A 1071 9.66 12.53 14.08
N SER A 1072 8.70 11.85 14.70
CA SER A 1072 8.82 11.38 16.09
C SER A 1072 9.93 10.33 16.29
N GLN A 1073 10.26 9.52 15.27
CA GLN A 1073 11.41 8.63 15.30
C GLN A 1073 12.73 9.42 15.19
N THR A 1074 12.79 10.47 14.37
CA THR A 1074 13.95 11.38 14.30
C THR A 1074 14.25 12.01 15.66
N ILE A 1075 13.22 12.50 16.38
CA ILE A 1075 13.37 13.00 17.77
C ILE A 1075 13.97 11.92 18.69
N THR A 1076 13.59 10.66 18.49
CA THR A 1076 14.12 9.55 19.30
C THR A 1076 15.62 9.40 19.08
N GLU A 1077 16.09 9.46 17.85
CA GLU A 1077 17.54 9.40 17.57
C GLU A 1077 18.28 10.64 18.06
N ILE A 1078 17.70 11.84 17.93
CA ILE A 1078 18.26 13.09 18.51
C ILE A 1078 18.43 12.95 20.03
N CYS A 1079 17.43 12.41 20.74
CA CYS A 1079 17.55 12.14 22.17
C CYS A 1079 18.67 11.14 22.47
N GLY A 1080 18.86 10.14 21.61
CA GLY A 1080 19.98 9.19 21.69
C GLY A 1080 21.34 9.88 21.54
N VAL A 1081 21.48 10.76 20.56
CA VAL A 1081 22.67 11.62 20.37
C VAL A 1081 22.97 12.44 21.63
N LEU A 1082 21.98 13.17 22.15
CA LEU A 1082 22.13 14.02 23.34
C LEU A 1082 22.55 13.20 24.58
N ARG A 1083 21.95 12.02 24.78
CA ARG A 1083 22.35 11.11 25.87
C ARG A 1083 23.75 10.54 25.67
N GLY A 1084 24.15 10.25 24.43
CA GLY A 1084 25.51 9.81 24.11
C GLY A 1084 26.55 10.88 24.41
N ILE A 1085 26.26 12.15 24.07
CA ILE A 1085 27.10 13.30 24.43
C ILE A 1085 27.22 13.42 25.95
N GLY A 1086 26.11 13.30 26.70
CA GLY A 1086 26.14 13.36 28.16
C GLY A 1086 26.94 12.24 28.84
N LEU A 1087 27.01 11.05 28.22
CA LEU A 1087 27.83 9.92 28.70
C LEU A 1087 29.31 10.03 28.36
N SER A 1088 29.67 10.82 27.34
CA SER A 1088 31.06 10.97 26.93
C SER A 1088 31.93 11.57 28.06
N GLY A 1089 33.09 10.96 28.31
CA GLY A 1089 34.03 11.41 29.36
C GLY A 1089 33.77 10.90 30.78
N GLN A 1090 32.75 10.06 31.02
CA GLN A 1090 32.54 9.42 32.33
C GLN A 1090 33.37 8.14 32.50
N LYS A 1091 33.99 7.97 33.67
CA LYS A 1091 34.80 6.77 34.01
C LYS A 1091 33.99 5.45 34.02
N ASP A 1092 32.68 5.54 34.27
CA ASP A 1092 31.75 4.40 34.34
C ASP A 1092 30.84 4.22 33.12
N ALA A 1093 31.09 4.94 32.01
CA ALA A 1093 30.24 4.94 30.82
C ALA A 1093 29.97 3.53 30.26
N ILE A 1094 30.98 2.66 30.29
CA ILE A 1094 30.91 1.26 29.84
C ILE A 1094 29.98 0.42 30.75
N ASN A 1095 29.98 0.67 32.06
CA ASN A 1095 29.10 0.00 33.02
C ASN A 1095 27.62 0.43 32.85
N ILE A 1096 27.40 1.66 32.41
CA ILE A 1096 26.06 2.19 32.07
C ILE A 1096 25.55 1.56 30.76
N LEU A 1097 26.44 1.29 29.81
CA LEU A 1097 26.12 0.52 28.59
C LEU A 1097 25.79 -0.95 28.89
N SER A 1098 26.48 -1.59 29.86
CA SER A 1098 26.41 -3.05 30.10
C SER A 1098 25.20 -3.54 30.90
N LYS A 1099 24.52 -2.68 31.70
CA LYS A 1099 23.27 -3.03 32.40
C LYS A 1099 22.07 -3.08 31.43
N LYS A 1100 22.02 -4.11 30.57
CA LYS A 1100 20.89 -4.53 29.70
C LYS A 1100 20.06 -3.39 29.08
N LEU A 1101 20.57 -2.63 28.08
CA LEU A 1101 19.75 -1.94 27.05
C LEU A 1101 18.45 -1.23 27.53
N ARG A 1102 18.44 -0.76 28.79
CA ARG A 1102 17.35 -0.07 29.47
C ARG A 1102 18.00 1.11 30.17
N SER A 1103 18.10 2.18 29.40
CA SER A 1103 18.49 3.54 29.78
C SER A 1103 17.95 3.96 31.16
N GLY A 1104 18.73 3.73 32.21
CA GLY A 1104 18.60 4.46 33.48
C GLY A 1104 19.13 5.89 33.34
N PRO A 1105 19.16 6.68 34.43
CA PRO A 1105 19.81 7.99 34.45
C PRO A 1105 21.29 7.90 34.04
N ILE A 1106 21.81 8.95 33.39
CA ILE A 1106 23.23 9.08 32.99
C ILE A 1106 24.13 9.14 34.23
N VAL A 1107 23.61 9.63 35.36
CA VAL A 1107 24.32 9.65 36.65
C VAL A 1107 23.70 8.58 37.57
N GLN A 1108 24.53 7.73 38.19
CA GLN A 1108 24.05 6.76 39.19
C GLN A 1108 23.66 7.50 40.47
N ILE A 1109 22.35 7.59 40.73
CA ILE A 1109 21.80 8.21 41.94
C ILE A 1109 21.76 7.15 43.05
N SER A 1110 22.35 7.44 44.21
CA SER A 1110 22.27 6.56 45.38
C SER A 1110 20.92 6.75 46.08
N PRO A 1111 20.18 5.68 46.43
CA PRO A 1111 18.81 5.78 46.95
C PRO A 1111 18.69 6.37 48.37
N LYS A 1112 19.74 6.96 48.92
CA LYS A 1112 19.84 7.41 50.32
C LYS A 1112 19.84 8.94 50.50
N GLU A 1113 19.90 9.74 49.43
CA GLU A 1113 19.84 11.21 49.50
C GLU A 1113 18.89 11.77 48.41
N ASP A 1114 18.56 13.06 48.54
CA ASP A 1114 17.68 13.77 47.61
C ASP A 1114 18.30 13.85 46.20
N THR A 1115 17.53 13.47 45.18
CA THR A 1115 17.99 13.30 43.79
C THR A 1115 18.54 14.59 43.18
N ASP A 1116 17.97 15.74 43.56
CA ASP A 1116 18.36 17.05 43.05
C ASP A 1116 19.75 17.48 43.55
N ILE A 1117 20.08 17.18 44.81
CA ILE A 1117 21.37 17.54 45.44
C ILE A 1117 22.52 16.72 44.84
N GLN A 1118 22.28 15.46 44.48
CA GLN A 1118 23.27 14.61 43.83
C GLN A 1118 23.55 15.04 42.39
N LEU A 1119 22.51 15.43 41.64
CA LEU A 1119 22.66 15.95 40.29
C LEU A 1119 23.42 17.28 40.25
N GLU A 1120 23.13 18.20 41.19
CA GLU A 1120 23.85 19.48 41.30
C GLU A 1120 25.34 19.32 41.63
N LYS A 1121 25.73 18.25 42.34
CA LYS A 1121 27.14 17.91 42.59
C LYS A 1121 27.82 17.19 41.42
N ALA A 1122 27.08 16.37 40.65
CA ALA A 1122 27.62 15.54 39.58
C ALA A 1122 27.75 16.27 38.23
N ILE A 1123 26.86 17.23 37.93
CA ILE A 1123 26.87 17.98 36.65
C ILE A 1123 28.17 18.77 36.45
N PRO A 1124 28.71 19.53 37.43
CA PRO A 1124 29.96 20.27 37.25
C PRO A 1124 31.20 19.36 37.10
N GLN A 1125 31.13 18.10 37.55
CA GLN A 1125 32.23 17.14 37.43
C GLN A 1125 32.31 16.53 36.03
N ASN A 1126 31.22 16.58 35.26
CA ASN A 1126 31.21 16.15 33.87
C ASN A 1126 31.45 17.37 32.96
N VAL A 1127 32.64 17.43 32.35
CA VAL A 1127 33.08 18.54 31.48
C VAL A 1127 32.06 18.84 30.38
N VAL A 1128 31.41 17.82 29.84
CA VAL A 1128 30.47 17.94 28.72
C VAL A 1128 29.11 18.47 29.16
N LEU A 1129 28.58 17.96 30.28
CA LEU A 1129 27.34 18.47 30.86
C LEU A 1129 27.50 19.90 31.37
N ASN A 1130 28.67 20.24 31.91
CA ASN A 1130 29.00 21.60 32.32
C ASN A 1130 29.03 22.54 31.11
N TYR A 1131 29.71 22.16 30.01
CA TYR A 1131 29.70 22.93 28.75
C TYR A 1131 28.27 23.18 28.21
N ILE A 1132 27.41 22.16 28.22
CA ILE A 1132 26.00 22.31 27.78
C ILE A 1132 25.26 23.35 28.65
N MET A 1133 25.49 23.30 29.97
CA MET A 1133 24.83 24.17 30.94
C MET A 1133 25.32 25.62 30.92
N THR A 1134 26.63 25.84 30.83
CA THR A 1134 27.23 27.17 31.05
C THR A 1134 27.57 27.91 29.76
N GLU A 1135 27.81 27.21 28.65
CA GLU A 1135 28.26 27.82 27.40
C GLU A 1135 27.22 27.66 26.28
N PHE A 1136 26.79 26.43 25.98
CA PHE A 1136 25.96 26.16 24.80
C PHE A 1136 24.50 26.65 24.92
N LEU A 1137 23.74 26.22 25.92
CA LEU A 1137 22.32 26.60 26.07
C LEU A 1137 22.15 28.12 26.28
N PRO A 1138 22.97 28.80 27.11
CA PRO A 1138 22.98 30.26 27.16
C PRO A 1138 23.31 30.91 25.81
N GLY A 1139 24.22 30.33 25.03
CA GLY A 1139 24.58 30.79 23.69
C GLY A 1139 23.45 30.75 22.66
N ILE A 1140 22.45 29.89 22.83
CA ILE A 1140 21.24 29.82 21.97
C ILE A 1140 20.09 30.70 22.53
N GLY A 1141 20.31 31.38 23.66
CA GLY A 1141 19.32 32.28 24.27
C GLY A 1141 18.44 31.63 25.34
N CYS A 1142 18.78 30.43 25.84
CA CYS A 1142 18.09 29.83 26.97
C CYS A 1142 18.47 30.52 28.28
N ASN A 1143 17.49 30.82 29.14
CA ASN A 1143 17.79 31.38 30.46
C ASN A 1143 18.56 30.36 31.35
N PRO A 1144 19.28 30.81 32.39
CA PRO A 1144 20.07 29.93 33.25
C PRO A 1144 19.25 28.84 33.96
N ASN A 1145 17.99 29.13 34.31
CA ASN A 1145 17.09 28.18 34.97
C ASN A 1145 16.63 27.06 34.02
N SER A 1146 16.30 27.39 32.78
CA SER A 1146 15.96 26.45 31.71
C SER A 1146 17.16 25.61 31.32
N SER A 1147 18.36 26.21 31.30
CA SER A 1147 19.61 25.50 31.04
C SER A 1147 19.91 24.47 32.14
N MET A 1148 19.77 24.86 33.41
CA MET A 1148 19.87 23.94 34.55
C MET A 1148 18.80 22.83 34.49
N ARG A 1149 17.54 23.19 34.19
CA ARG A 1149 16.42 22.25 34.07
C ARG A 1149 16.66 21.21 32.99
N PHE A 1150 17.16 21.63 31.83
CA PHE A 1150 17.51 20.72 30.73
C PHE A 1150 18.64 19.77 31.11
N THR A 1151 19.75 20.30 31.67
CA THR A 1151 20.90 19.47 32.03
C THR A 1151 20.58 18.48 33.16
N LYS A 1152 19.76 18.87 34.14
CA LYS A 1152 19.20 17.95 35.16
C LYS A 1152 18.34 16.86 34.52
N ALA A 1153 17.46 17.22 33.58
CA ALA A 1153 16.61 16.27 32.88
C ALA A 1153 17.42 15.27 32.03
N LEU A 1154 18.45 15.75 31.32
CA LEU A 1154 19.35 14.91 30.53
C LEU A 1154 20.13 13.92 31.43
N ALA A 1155 20.60 14.38 32.58
CA ALA A 1155 21.38 13.57 33.51
C ALA A 1155 20.52 12.57 34.32
N GLY A 1156 19.31 12.95 34.72
CA GLY A 1156 18.49 12.25 35.71
C GLY A 1156 17.28 11.46 35.17
N LEU A 1157 16.78 11.73 33.96
CA LEU A 1157 15.58 11.06 33.44
C LEU A 1157 15.90 9.76 32.66
N ASP A 1158 14.93 8.83 32.69
CA ASP A 1158 14.93 7.68 31.79
C ASP A 1158 14.69 8.11 30.32
N CYS A 1159 14.88 7.22 29.34
CA CYS A 1159 14.76 7.59 27.92
C CYS A 1159 13.36 8.08 27.52
N ARG A 1160 12.29 7.53 28.14
CA ARG A 1160 10.91 7.85 27.78
C ARG A 1160 10.51 9.21 28.34
N GLN A 1161 10.87 9.44 29.59
CA GLN A 1161 10.66 10.69 30.30
C GLN A 1161 11.50 11.80 29.65
N PHE A 1162 12.75 11.52 29.30
CA PHE A 1162 13.60 12.48 28.61
C PHE A 1162 13.05 12.85 27.23
N LYS A 1163 12.58 11.89 26.43
CA LYS A 1163 11.96 12.19 25.12
C LYS A 1163 10.74 13.10 25.27
N ARG A 1164 9.84 12.80 26.23
CA ARG A 1164 8.65 13.62 26.50
C ARG A 1164 9.05 15.03 26.95
N PHE A 1165 9.99 15.12 27.90
CA PHE A 1165 10.53 16.39 28.37
C PHE A 1165 11.13 17.20 27.23
N PHE A 1166 11.90 16.58 26.34
CA PHE A 1166 12.51 17.26 25.20
C PHE A 1166 11.46 17.80 24.22
N GLN A 1167 10.41 17.03 23.92
CA GLN A 1167 9.30 17.51 23.09
C GLN A 1167 8.58 18.71 23.70
N GLU A 1168 8.32 18.68 25.00
CA GLU A 1168 7.73 19.80 25.75
C GLU A 1168 8.66 21.02 25.80
N PHE A 1169 9.97 20.79 25.95
CA PHE A 1169 10.98 21.83 25.98
C PHE A 1169 11.05 22.59 24.64
N ILE A 1170 11.00 21.87 23.51
CA ILE A 1170 10.98 22.50 22.19
C ILE A 1170 9.63 23.17 21.89
N SER A 1171 8.50 22.56 22.28
CA SER A 1171 7.18 23.16 22.02
C SER A 1171 6.96 24.47 22.81
N GLN A 1172 7.49 24.57 24.02
CA GLN A 1172 7.51 25.82 24.81
C GLN A 1172 8.33 26.92 24.13
N ALA A 1173 9.43 26.56 23.45
CA ALA A 1173 10.22 27.50 22.68
C ALA A 1173 9.52 27.97 21.39
N ASN A 1174 8.71 27.10 20.75
CA ASN A 1174 7.98 27.44 19.53
C ASN A 1174 6.66 28.19 19.80
N GLY A 1175 6.00 27.95 20.93
CA GLY A 1175 4.72 28.57 21.32
C GLY A 1175 4.82 29.99 21.88
N THR A 1176 6.00 30.61 21.84
CA THR A 1176 6.24 32.01 22.22
C THR A 1176 6.54 32.92 21.02
N ARG A 1177 6.07 32.54 19.82
CA ARG A 1177 5.98 33.43 18.66
C ARG A 1177 4.55 33.60 18.19
#